data_AF-A0A6A6UGL5-F1
#
_entry.id   AF-A0A6A6UGL5-F1
#
_cell.length_a   1.000
_cell.length_b   1.000
_cell.length_c   1.000
_cell.angle_alpha   90.00
_cell.angle_beta   90.00
_cell.angle_gamma   90.00
#
_symmetry.space_group_name_H-M   'P 1'
#
loop_
_entity.id
_entity.type
_entity.pdbx_description
1 polymer ?
#
loop_
_entity_poly.entity_id
_entity_poly.type
_entity_poly.pdbx_seq_one_letter_code
_entity_poly.pdbx_strand_id
1 'polypeptide(L)'
;MASSEDALLALRPPNTDPATYLTYVEQNLTKDRLPVLHDVLQDPDLTDSIGWDLVSTLLPLLPESRECLMVVARGGNPKEVVLKVTECLRSIDFEAEELGEEHDGDKTPTADEPGANGSAGTAPLPLLQFQTLVQMLSTLHPRIQAKAPSRFLSSSLQAILAAYATASHYHDVLTMEIVKFIKTLTGTKRPHFPPRRSSSAVLLATLATNPVFPEAYSTPQIPESARESEEDRIQRKLLQSFLTHMLDEYMQSLPAYDDIAGLAWCSRFWEKTENGYIIPSKVSVTDRFSNSAELENRLTTVGQLVAIAQDLEIHSDDLLATMLDTTPEIEGDRGVEESYPSTAASIPLSKSGALYLFTARKAMEVIYDGPGITDNIPIFPGHALLARVFIENVGEDGVRNTPDPLLDALLFVGLIALDQNNVGEPKSDEHFAAYLQATSLLSATVMSPTIRFHAHYLTTTVLRSHPKDVTRLRYIQDTLEHCPFENLKASAVSWIKGETIDANTPKEEDSLPSIFATPQALQILAPYLWPDISSTYSFSHSDSTPVADPEASYNSLMANYGFYAASLNFLLLLLKSTRLHKPLAIQYLVAGDGEILSTFVRPLHEAVGHFETLDKLEGETGEDGVVMELGILKMLTDEVESEVKKQGWAAAGELAS
;
A
#
# COMPACT_ATOMS: atom_id res chain seq x y z
N MET A 1 2.72 66.73 24.95
CA MET A 1 1.45 66.51 24.23
C MET A 1 0.99 65.12 24.64
N ALA A 2 -0.19 65.03 25.25
CA ALA A 2 -0.70 63.80 25.85
C ALA A 2 -0.87 62.73 24.78
N SER A 3 -0.30 61.54 25.01
CA SER A 3 -0.59 60.35 24.23
C SER A 3 -2.08 60.09 24.29
N SER A 4 -2.77 60.19 23.15
CA SER A 4 -4.11 59.66 23.00
C SER A 4 -4.07 58.20 23.47
N GLU A 5 -4.74 57.87 24.57
CA GLU A 5 -4.91 56.48 24.99
C GLU A 5 -5.47 55.69 23.81
N ASP A 6 -4.88 54.53 23.52
CA ASP A 6 -5.36 53.66 22.46
C ASP A 6 -6.83 53.30 22.75
N ALA A 7 -7.68 53.37 21.74
CA ALA A 7 -9.12 53.16 21.90
C ALA A 7 -9.45 51.74 22.40
N LEU A 8 -8.57 50.76 22.12
CA LEU A 8 -8.66 49.41 22.70
C LEU A 8 -8.49 49.39 24.22
N LEU A 9 -7.64 50.27 24.78
CA LEU A 9 -7.45 50.39 26.23
C LEU A 9 -8.57 51.21 26.87
N ALA A 10 -9.02 52.28 26.19
CA ALA A 10 -10.05 53.17 26.71
C ALA A 10 -11.43 52.49 26.85
N LEU A 11 -11.76 51.56 25.94
CA LEU A 11 -13.04 50.85 25.91
C LEU A 11 -13.05 49.56 26.75
N ARG A 12 -11.95 49.20 27.42
CA ARG A 12 -11.90 47.95 28.22
C ARG A 12 -12.99 47.93 29.31
N PRO A 13 -13.65 46.79 29.57
CA PRO A 13 -14.57 46.66 30.70
C PRO A 13 -13.91 47.09 32.02
N PRO A 14 -14.60 47.85 32.89
CA PRO A 14 -16.05 48.08 32.92
C PRO A 14 -16.57 49.26 32.06
N ASN A 15 -15.73 49.94 31.27
CA ASN A 15 -16.15 51.14 30.53
C ASN A 15 -17.19 50.84 29.43
N THR A 16 -17.13 49.65 28.83
CA THR A 16 -18.19 49.09 27.99
C THR A 16 -18.50 47.65 28.42
N ASP A 17 -19.64 47.12 28.00
CA ASP A 17 -19.94 45.70 28.18
C ASP A 17 -19.02 44.83 27.28
N PRO A 18 -18.76 43.57 27.67
CA PRO A 18 -17.85 42.68 26.94
C PRO A 18 -18.24 42.42 25.48
N ALA A 19 -19.54 42.39 25.14
CA ALA A 19 -20.01 42.13 23.78
C ALA A 19 -19.78 43.34 22.85
N THR A 20 -20.05 44.55 23.35
CA THR A 20 -19.72 45.79 22.63
C THR A 20 -18.20 45.93 22.46
N TYR A 21 -17.43 45.56 23.49
CA TYR A 21 -15.97 45.57 23.41
C TYR A 21 -15.45 44.58 22.35
N LEU A 22 -15.96 43.34 22.32
CA LEU A 22 -15.62 42.33 21.33
C LEU A 22 -15.93 42.80 19.89
N THR A 23 -17.13 43.33 19.66
CA THR A 23 -17.52 43.89 18.35
C THR A 23 -16.56 45.00 17.90
N TYR A 24 -16.14 45.86 18.83
CA TYR A 24 -15.15 46.90 18.53
C TYR A 24 -13.81 46.28 18.13
N VAL A 25 -13.32 45.28 18.89
CA VAL A 25 -12.07 44.56 18.59
C VAL A 25 -12.14 43.93 17.20
N GLU A 26 -13.19 43.17 16.88
CA GLU A 26 -13.35 42.49 15.59
C GLU A 26 -13.32 43.44 14.39
N GLN A 27 -13.95 44.61 14.50
CA GLN A 27 -14.00 45.60 13.42
C GLN A 27 -12.71 46.40 13.25
N ASN A 28 -11.88 46.46 14.29
CA ASN A 28 -10.73 47.38 14.37
C ASN A 28 -9.39 46.66 14.51
N LEU A 29 -9.38 45.33 14.52
CA LEU A 29 -8.17 44.53 14.67
C LEU A 29 -7.36 44.54 13.37
N THR A 30 -6.12 45.02 13.48
CA THR A 30 -5.11 44.99 12.42
C THR A 30 -3.81 44.41 12.99
N LYS A 31 -2.88 44.01 12.11
CA LYS A 31 -1.58 43.47 12.53
C LYS A 31 -0.83 44.38 13.53
N ASP A 32 -0.88 45.69 13.32
CA ASP A 32 -0.22 46.69 14.18
C ASP A 32 -0.82 46.79 15.59
N ARG A 33 -2.07 46.35 15.78
CA ARG A 33 -2.80 46.42 17.06
C ARG A 33 -2.73 45.12 17.85
N LEU A 34 -2.14 44.06 17.31
CA LEU A 34 -1.97 42.78 18.00
C LEU A 34 -1.18 42.88 19.31
N PRO A 35 -0.10 43.68 19.44
CA PRO A 35 0.60 43.83 20.71
C PRO A 35 -0.28 44.44 21.82
N VAL A 36 -1.10 45.44 21.46
CA VAL A 36 -2.04 46.07 22.40
C VAL A 36 -3.13 45.10 22.82
N LEU A 37 -3.66 44.32 21.86
CA LEU A 37 -4.61 43.25 22.17
C LEU A 37 -3.98 42.18 23.08
N HIS A 38 -2.73 41.78 22.83
CA HIS A 38 -2.02 40.82 23.66
C HIS A 38 -1.91 41.28 25.12
N ASP A 39 -1.64 42.57 25.35
CA ASP A 39 -1.60 43.17 26.69
C ASP A 39 -2.99 43.18 27.35
N VAL A 40 -4.05 43.43 26.57
CA VAL A 40 -5.43 43.36 27.08
C VAL A 40 -5.81 41.93 27.47
N LEU A 41 -5.42 40.94 26.67
CA LEU A 41 -5.73 39.52 26.90
C LEU A 41 -5.00 38.93 28.13
N GLN A 42 -4.06 39.65 28.75
CA GLN A 42 -3.49 39.25 30.04
C GLN A 42 -4.49 39.36 31.20
N ASP A 43 -5.63 40.03 30.99
CA ASP A 43 -6.73 40.07 31.96
C ASP A 43 -7.50 38.74 31.99
N PRO A 44 -7.44 37.97 33.09
CA PRO A 44 -8.07 36.65 33.16
C PRO A 44 -9.60 36.71 33.01
N ASP A 45 -10.26 37.70 33.61
CA ASP A 45 -11.73 37.77 33.63
C ASP A 45 -12.28 38.15 32.25
N LEU A 46 -11.57 39.06 31.56
CA LEU A 46 -11.92 39.47 30.21
C LEU A 46 -11.67 38.34 29.20
N THR A 47 -10.51 37.70 29.27
CA THR A 47 -10.12 36.61 28.36
C THR A 47 -11.01 35.37 28.54
N ASP A 48 -11.45 35.07 29.76
CA ASP A 48 -12.44 34.01 30.00
C ASP A 48 -13.77 34.29 29.27
N SER A 49 -14.21 35.56 29.23
CA SER A 49 -15.47 35.98 28.63
C SER A 49 -15.45 36.10 27.11
N ILE A 50 -14.41 36.68 26.51
CA ILE A 50 -14.39 37.04 25.08
C ILE A 50 -13.38 36.23 24.26
N GLY A 51 -12.51 35.45 24.90
CA GLY A 51 -11.37 34.83 24.24
C GLY A 51 -11.75 33.82 23.15
N TRP A 52 -12.84 33.09 23.32
CA TRP A 52 -13.26 32.06 22.37
C TRP A 52 -13.76 32.64 21.04
N ASP A 53 -14.51 33.75 21.05
CA ASP A 53 -14.96 34.44 19.83
C ASP A 53 -13.78 34.98 19.00
N LEU A 54 -12.71 35.41 19.68
CA LEU A 54 -11.53 35.98 19.02
C LEU A 54 -10.71 34.96 18.21
N VAL A 55 -10.92 33.65 18.41
CA VAL A 55 -10.12 32.60 17.73
C VAL A 55 -10.23 32.73 16.21
N SER A 56 -11.46 32.78 15.67
CA SER A 56 -11.68 32.91 14.22
C SER A 56 -11.17 34.24 13.64
N THR A 57 -11.17 35.30 14.44
CA THR A 57 -10.70 36.62 14.04
C THR A 57 -9.17 36.70 14.02
N LEU A 58 -8.50 35.98 14.92
CA LEU A 58 -7.04 35.96 15.02
C LEU A 58 -6.36 35.00 14.02
N LEU A 59 -7.02 33.93 13.59
CA LEU A 59 -6.44 32.93 12.68
C LEU A 59 -5.96 33.49 11.33
N PRO A 60 -6.69 34.38 10.63
CA PRO A 60 -6.22 34.99 9.38
C PRO A 60 -5.01 35.91 9.55
N LEU A 61 -4.67 36.29 10.78
CA LEU A 61 -3.57 37.21 11.11
C LEU A 61 -2.30 36.48 11.55
N LEU A 62 -2.20 35.16 11.31
CA LEU A 62 -0.97 34.41 11.54
C LEU A 62 0.12 34.81 10.52
N PRO A 63 1.41 34.72 10.90
CA PRO A 63 1.93 34.23 12.18
C PRO A 63 1.89 35.25 13.34
N GLU A 64 1.60 36.52 13.08
CA GLU A 64 1.75 37.61 14.06
C GLU A 64 0.77 37.50 15.25
N SER A 65 -0.40 36.89 15.05
CA SER A 65 -1.41 36.68 16.10
C SER A 65 -1.16 35.46 17.00
N ARG A 66 -0.10 34.69 16.76
CA ARG A 66 0.15 33.39 17.45
C ARG A 66 0.18 33.53 18.97
N GLU A 67 0.86 34.56 19.49
CA GLU A 67 0.96 34.76 20.95
C GLU A 67 -0.42 35.07 21.57
N CYS A 68 -1.25 35.87 20.90
CA CYS A 68 -2.63 36.13 21.33
C CYS A 68 -3.45 34.84 21.40
N LEU A 69 -3.36 33.98 20.37
CA LEU A 69 -4.03 32.68 20.34
C LEU A 69 -3.56 31.76 21.47
N MET A 70 -2.27 31.75 21.78
CA MET A 70 -1.73 30.96 22.90
C MET A 70 -2.16 31.51 24.27
N VAL A 71 -2.32 32.83 24.42
CA VAL A 71 -2.89 33.44 25.63
C VAL A 71 -4.36 33.05 25.79
N VAL A 72 -5.15 33.11 24.71
CA VAL A 72 -6.54 32.64 24.70
C VAL A 72 -6.61 31.16 25.09
N ALA A 73 -5.74 30.30 24.56
CA ALA A 73 -5.72 28.88 24.92
C ALA A 73 -5.36 28.62 26.40
N ARG A 74 -4.65 29.52 27.07
CA ARG A 74 -4.27 29.41 28.50
C ARG A 74 -5.28 30.06 29.44
N GLY A 75 -5.87 31.19 29.05
CA GLY A 75 -6.71 32.04 29.89
C GLY A 75 -8.20 31.95 29.60
N GLY A 76 -8.60 31.62 28.37
CA GLY A 76 -10.00 31.58 27.96
C GLY A 76 -10.75 30.35 28.52
N ASN A 77 -12.08 30.41 28.47
CA ASN A 77 -12.95 29.31 28.90
C ASN A 77 -12.65 28.04 28.07
N PRO A 78 -12.11 26.98 28.69
CA PRO A 78 -11.58 25.84 27.95
C PRO A 78 -12.65 25.05 27.19
N LYS A 79 -13.93 25.11 27.60
CA LYS A 79 -15.01 24.38 26.92
C LYS A 79 -15.38 25.07 25.60
N GLU A 80 -15.57 26.39 25.63
CA GLU A 80 -15.96 27.17 24.45
C GLU A 80 -14.80 27.29 23.46
N VAL A 81 -13.57 27.53 23.96
CA VAL A 81 -12.39 27.64 23.09
C VAL A 81 -12.13 26.33 22.34
N VAL A 82 -12.30 25.16 22.96
CA VAL A 82 -12.12 23.86 22.27
C VAL A 82 -13.14 23.66 21.17
N LEU A 83 -14.41 24.02 21.40
CA LEU A 83 -15.44 23.93 20.37
C LEU A 83 -15.11 24.85 19.20
N LYS A 84 -14.69 26.09 19.47
CA LYS A 84 -14.32 27.03 18.40
C LYS A 84 -13.07 26.60 17.64
N VAL A 85 -12.06 26.08 18.33
CA VAL A 85 -10.84 25.52 17.70
C VAL A 85 -11.19 24.32 16.81
N THR A 86 -12.09 23.45 17.27
CA THR A 86 -12.57 22.28 16.51
C THR A 86 -13.35 22.70 15.26
N GLU A 87 -14.20 23.73 15.35
CA GLU A 87 -14.88 24.33 14.21
C GLU A 87 -13.87 24.89 13.20
N CYS A 88 -12.89 25.68 13.67
CA CYS A 88 -11.89 26.31 12.79
C CYS A 88 -11.02 25.26 12.08
N LEU A 89 -10.66 24.15 12.74
CA LEU A 89 -9.91 23.05 12.10
C LEU A 89 -10.66 22.49 10.89
N ARG A 90 -11.98 22.28 11.00
CA ARG A 90 -12.81 21.77 9.89
C ARG A 90 -12.94 22.76 8.74
N SER A 91 -12.71 24.05 8.98
CA SER A 91 -12.82 25.12 7.98
C SER A 91 -11.47 25.50 7.35
N ILE A 92 -10.38 24.80 7.65
CA ILE A 92 -9.11 25.05 7.00
C ILE A 92 -9.21 24.62 5.53
N ASP A 93 -8.90 25.56 4.64
CA ASP A 93 -8.83 25.33 3.21
C ASP A 93 -7.36 25.23 2.79
N PHE A 94 -6.92 24.01 2.47
CA PHE A 94 -5.56 23.75 2.00
C PHE A 94 -5.40 23.95 0.49
N GLU A 95 -6.50 24.07 -0.27
CA GLU A 95 -6.51 24.18 -1.74
C GLU A 95 -6.55 25.65 -2.22
N ALA A 96 -7.09 26.57 -1.41
CA ALA A 96 -7.23 27.98 -1.78
C ALA A 96 -5.91 28.72 -2.11
N GLU A 97 -4.77 28.25 -1.61
CA GLU A 97 -3.46 28.86 -1.92
C GLU A 97 -2.85 28.33 -3.24
N GLU A 98 -3.27 27.17 -3.76
CA GLU A 98 -2.72 26.62 -5.01
C GLU A 98 -3.26 27.30 -6.27
N LEU A 99 -4.46 27.87 -6.21
CA LEU A 99 -5.09 28.62 -7.31
C LEU A 99 -4.62 30.08 -7.39
N GLY A 100 -3.73 30.52 -6.48
CA GLY A 100 -3.31 31.91 -6.33
C GLY A 100 -2.03 32.32 -7.06
N GLU A 101 -1.27 31.37 -7.62
CA GLU A 101 0.04 31.64 -8.26
C GLU A 101 0.07 31.27 -9.76
N GLU A 102 -0.89 31.77 -10.54
CA GLU A 102 -0.62 32.11 -11.95
C GLU A 102 -0.27 33.60 -12.04
N HIS A 103 0.95 33.97 -11.62
CA HIS A 103 1.54 35.23 -12.03
C HIS A 103 2.74 34.99 -12.95
N ASP A 104 2.42 35.15 -14.24
CA ASP A 104 3.28 35.33 -15.41
C ASP A 104 4.63 36.00 -15.10
N GLY A 105 5.74 35.37 -15.51
CA GLY A 105 7.07 35.96 -15.35
C GLY A 105 8.25 35.01 -15.53
N ASP A 106 8.43 34.50 -16.75
CA ASP A 106 9.68 33.99 -17.35
C ASP A 106 10.97 34.28 -16.55
N LYS A 107 11.51 33.25 -15.88
CA LYS A 107 12.96 33.07 -15.64
C LYS A 107 13.33 31.60 -15.61
N THR A 108 13.88 31.14 -16.72
CA THR A 108 14.65 29.90 -16.81
C THR A 108 15.76 29.84 -15.74
N PRO A 109 15.95 28.72 -15.01
CA PRO A 109 17.06 28.57 -14.09
C PRO A 109 18.29 28.08 -14.85
N THR A 110 19.27 28.96 -15.07
CA THR A 110 20.64 28.53 -15.43
C THR A 110 21.38 28.08 -14.18
N ALA A 111 21.98 26.90 -14.27
CA ALA A 111 22.84 26.30 -13.26
C ALA A 111 24.14 27.10 -13.03
N ASP A 112 24.63 27.01 -11.79
CA ASP A 112 25.97 27.34 -11.24
C ASP A 112 26.00 28.51 -10.23
N GLU A 113 25.86 28.18 -8.94
CA GLU A 113 26.90 28.41 -7.90
C GLU A 113 26.40 27.99 -6.48
N PRO A 114 27.22 27.34 -5.65
CA PRO A 114 26.84 26.88 -4.31
C PRO A 114 27.17 27.93 -3.25
N GLY A 115 26.18 28.30 -2.43
CA GLY A 115 26.38 29.02 -1.19
C GLY A 115 25.83 30.44 -1.16
N ALA A 116 24.50 30.56 -1.02
CA ALA A 116 23.88 31.72 -0.41
C ALA A 116 22.61 31.27 0.31
N ASN A 117 22.52 31.58 1.61
CA ASN A 117 21.34 31.40 2.44
C ASN A 117 20.11 31.99 1.74
N GLY A 118 19.22 31.12 1.26
CA GLY A 118 17.91 31.51 0.77
C GLY A 118 17.09 32.13 1.88
N SER A 119 16.45 33.25 1.57
CA SER A 119 15.42 33.90 2.38
C SER A 119 14.38 32.87 2.84
N ALA A 120 14.22 32.73 4.16
CA ALA A 120 13.18 31.91 4.76
C ALA A 120 11.80 32.46 4.36
N GLY A 121 11.13 31.79 3.41
CA GLY A 121 9.72 32.03 3.13
C GLY A 121 8.89 31.67 4.35
N THR A 122 7.98 32.55 4.75
CA THR A 122 6.99 32.28 5.81
C THR A 122 6.15 31.07 5.39
N ALA A 123 5.92 30.13 6.31
CA ALA A 123 5.12 28.94 6.01
C ALA A 123 3.70 29.32 5.53
N PRO A 124 3.07 28.52 4.66
CA PRO A 124 1.69 28.68 4.19
C PRO A 124 0.69 28.96 5.32
N LEU A 125 -0.31 29.81 5.08
CA LEU A 125 -1.27 30.20 6.12
C LEU A 125 -2.09 29.00 6.64
N PRO A 126 -2.66 28.11 5.80
CA PRO A 126 -3.39 26.92 6.25
C PRO A 126 -2.54 26.01 7.13
N LEU A 127 -1.25 25.86 6.80
CA LEU A 127 -0.30 25.10 7.60
C LEU A 127 -0.12 25.76 8.98
N LEU A 128 0.12 27.06 9.04
CA LEU A 128 0.26 27.80 10.30
C LEU A 128 -1.01 27.72 11.16
N GLN A 129 -2.20 27.79 10.54
CA GLN A 129 -3.49 27.65 11.19
C GLN A 129 -3.62 26.28 11.86
N PHE A 130 -3.38 25.21 11.09
CA PHE A 130 -3.43 23.83 11.62
C PHE A 130 -2.48 23.64 12.80
N GLN A 131 -1.20 24.02 12.62
CA GLN A 131 -0.18 23.88 13.67
C GLN A 131 -0.57 24.62 14.95
N THR A 132 -1.06 25.85 14.81
CA THR A 132 -1.47 26.68 15.96
C THR A 132 -2.69 26.09 16.65
N LEU A 133 -3.70 25.65 15.90
CA LEU A 133 -4.94 25.07 16.45
C LEU A 133 -4.67 23.76 17.21
N VAL A 134 -3.85 22.87 16.65
CA VAL A 134 -3.43 21.62 17.34
C VAL A 134 -2.61 21.93 18.61
N GLN A 135 -1.76 22.97 18.57
CA GLN A 135 -1.03 23.43 19.76
C GLN A 135 -1.96 24.02 20.83
N MET A 136 -3.02 24.74 20.42
CA MET A 136 -4.06 25.21 21.35
C MET A 136 -4.78 24.02 22.00
N LEU A 137 -5.18 23.01 21.22
CA LEU A 137 -5.82 21.79 21.76
C LEU A 137 -4.93 21.07 22.79
N SER A 138 -3.61 21.02 22.55
CA SER A 138 -2.63 20.47 23.49
C SER A 138 -2.66 21.17 24.86
N THR A 139 -2.99 22.46 24.88
CA THR A 139 -3.11 23.28 26.10
C THR A 139 -4.51 23.16 26.72
N LEU A 140 -5.54 23.03 25.89
CA LEU A 140 -6.93 23.08 26.30
C LEU A 140 -7.43 21.77 26.92
N HIS A 141 -7.17 20.61 26.30
CA HIS A 141 -7.69 19.33 26.79
C HIS A 141 -7.32 19.03 28.26
N PRO A 142 -6.07 19.26 28.72
CA PRO A 142 -5.74 19.10 30.14
C PRO A 142 -6.50 20.03 31.10
N ARG A 143 -7.05 21.15 30.60
CA ARG A 143 -7.82 22.13 31.39
C ARG A 143 -9.32 21.80 31.48
N ILE A 144 -9.84 20.90 30.64
CA ILE A 144 -11.27 20.62 30.59
C ILE A 144 -11.70 19.82 31.83
N GLN A 145 -12.48 20.46 32.69
CA GLN A 145 -13.16 19.79 33.81
C GLN A 145 -14.61 19.50 33.40
N ALA A 146 -14.84 18.29 32.90
CA ALA A 146 -16.14 17.78 32.49
C ALA A 146 -16.39 16.38 33.04
N LYS A 147 -17.66 15.95 33.06
CA LYS A 147 -18.04 14.58 33.44
C LYS A 147 -17.63 13.55 32.37
N ALA A 148 -17.62 13.96 31.10
CA ALA A 148 -17.24 13.13 29.96
C ALA A 148 -16.27 13.92 29.04
N PRO A 149 -15.01 14.14 29.46
CA PRO A 149 -14.00 14.83 28.66
C PRO A 149 -13.72 14.16 27.30
N SER A 150 -13.95 12.86 27.19
CA SER A 150 -13.91 12.04 25.97
C SER A 150 -14.75 12.60 24.83
N ARG A 151 -15.86 13.29 25.13
CA ARG A 151 -16.70 13.92 24.10
C ARG A 151 -15.98 15.05 23.38
N PHE A 152 -15.29 15.90 24.14
CA PHE A 152 -14.47 16.98 23.58
C PHE A 152 -13.30 16.39 22.81
N LEU A 153 -12.64 15.37 23.37
CA LEU A 153 -11.54 14.68 22.69
C LEU A 153 -11.99 14.06 21.37
N SER A 154 -13.09 13.30 21.35
CA SER A 154 -13.64 12.67 20.15
C SER A 154 -13.90 13.70 19.04
N SER A 155 -14.57 14.82 19.37
CA SER A 155 -14.89 15.87 18.41
C SER A 155 -13.62 16.53 17.85
N SER A 156 -12.63 16.82 18.70
CA SER A 156 -11.35 17.38 18.28
C SER A 156 -10.52 16.41 17.43
N LEU A 157 -10.47 15.13 17.77
CA LEU A 157 -9.76 14.11 16.97
C LEU A 157 -10.39 13.94 15.59
N GLN A 158 -11.72 13.93 15.50
CA GLN A 158 -12.44 13.89 14.21
C GLN A 158 -12.15 15.14 13.37
N ALA A 159 -12.11 16.33 13.97
CA ALA A 159 -11.78 17.56 13.25
C ALA A 159 -10.32 17.57 12.76
N ILE A 160 -9.38 17.09 13.56
CA ILE A 160 -7.99 16.93 13.13
C ILE A 160 -7.91 15.96 11.96
N LEU A 161 -8.57 14.80 12.03
CA LEU A 161 -8.54 13.80 10.95
C LEU A 161 -9.18 14.33 9.66
N ALA A 162 -10.31 15.03 9.77
CA ALA A 162 -10.98 15.65 8.62
C ALA A 162 -10.09 16.71 7.93
N ALA A 163 -9.45 17.59 8.71
CA ALA A 163 -8.52 18.57 8.18
C ALA A 163 -7.23 17.94 7.62
N TYR A 164 -6.77 16.84 8.22
CA TYR A 164 -5.59 16.12 7.77
C TYR A 164 -5.83 15.45 6.41
N ALA A 165 -6.98 14.82 6.21
CA ALA A 165 -7.33 14.14 4.96
C ALA A 165 -7.45 15.10 3.76
N THR A 166 -7.71 16.39 3.98
CA THR A 166 -7.75 17.40 2.91
C THR A 166 -6.38 18.02 2.62
N ALA A 167 -5.35 17.69 3.39
CA ALA A 167 -4.04 18.34 3.35
C ALA A 167 -3.00 17.56 2.52
N SER A 168 -3.34 17.20 1.27
CA SER A 168 -2.58 16.31 0.37
C SER A 168 -1.06 16.52 0.40
N HIS A 169 -0.58 17.77 0.35
CA HIS A 169 0.85 18.09 0.27
C HIS A 169 1.56 18.32 1.61
N TYR A 170 0.82 18.38 2.72
CA TYR A 170 1.38 18.76 4.03
C TYR A 170 1.46 17.62 5.04
N HIS A 171 1.04 16.41 4.65
CA HIS A 171 0.97 15.22 5.50
C HIS A 171 2.19 15.05 6.41
N ASP A 172 3.41 15.03 5.87
CA ASP A 172 4.66 14.88 6.65
C ASP A 172 4.77 15.86 7.83
N VAL A 173 4.47 17.14 7.58
CA VAL A 173 4.57 18.20 8.59
C VAL A 173 3.42 18.10 9.58
N LEU A 174 2.20 17.85 9.09
CA LEU A 174 1.01 17.73 9.94
C LEU A 174 1.10 16.52 10.86
N THR A 175 1.58 15.37 10.37
CA THR A 175 1.80 14.17 11.18
C THR A 175 2.69 14.46 12.38
N MET A 176 3.75 15.26 12.21
CA MET A 176 4.66 15.61 13.30
C MET A 176 4.01 16.50 14.38
N GLU A 177 3.11 17.41 14.00
CA GLU A 177 2.34 18.17 15.00
C GLU A 177 1.31 17.29 15.72
N ILE A 178 0.67 16.38 15.00
CA ILE A 178 -0.24 15.39 15.59
C ILE A 178 0.52 14.50 16.59
N VAL A 179 1.73 14.05 16.25
CA VAL A 179 2.63 13.31 17.14
C VAL A 179 2.89 14.09 18.43
N LYS A 180 3.19 15.39 18.35
CA LYS A 180 3.42 16.25 19.52
C LYS A 180 2.17 16.40 20.37
N PHE A 181 1.01 16.54 19.74
CA PHE A 181 -0.28 16.61 20.40
C PHE A 181 -0.57 15.34 21.21
N ILE A 182 -0.47 14.15 20.60
CA ILE A 182 -0.70 12.87 21.29
C ILE A 182 0.29 12.70 22.46
N LYS A 183 1.57 13.03 22.27
CA LYS A 183 2.57 12.97 23.34
C LYS A 183 2.24 13.89 24.51
N THR A 184 1.69 15.07 24.22
CA THR A 184 1.27 16.03 25.25
C THR A 184 0.09 15.49 26.06
N LEU A 185 -0.91 14.88 25.40
CA LEU A 185 -2.06 14.28 26.08
C LEU A 185 -1.72 13.05 26.90
N THR A 186 -0.78 12.23 26.42
CA THR A 186 -0.32 11.01 27.11
C THR A 186 0.73 11.31 28.19
N GLY A 187 1.26 12.53 28.27
CA GLY A 187 2.31 12.91 29.21
C GLY A 187 3.69 12.32 28.91
N THR A 188 3.89 11.77 27.72
CA THR A 188 5.14 11.10 27.32
C THR A 188 6.21 12.13 26.91
N LYS A 189 7.16 12.39 27.80
CA LYS A 189 8.27 13.35 27.58
C LYS A 189 9.45 12.75 26.81
N ARG A 190 9.21 12.10 25.66
CA ARG A 190 10.30 11.63 24.79
C ARG A 190 10.88 12.83 24.00
N PRO A 191 12.17 13.19 24.13
CA PRO A 191 12.77 14.24 23.29
C PRO A 191 12.76 13.81 21.82
N HIS A 192 12.50 14.76 20.90
CA HIS A 192 12.68 14.52 19.48
C HIS A 192 14.17 14.29 19.19
N PHE A 193 14.51 13.15 18.62
CA PHE A 193 15.89 12.87 18.24
C PHE A 193 16.24 13.63 16.95
N PRO A 194 17.46 14.20 16.85
CA PRO A 194 17.91 14.88 15.65
C PRO A 194 18.06 13.86 14.49
N PRO A 195 17.78 14.25 13.24
CA PRO A 195 18.01 13.39 12.08
C PRO A 195 19.52 13.11 11.98
N ARG A 196 19.94 11.86 12.22
CA ARG A 196 21.30 11.39 11.96
C ARG A 196 21.24 10.37 10.83
N ARG A 197 22.23 10.46 9.93
CA ARG A 197 22.39 9.87 8.59
C ARG A 197 22.37 8.33 8.47
N SER A 198 21.59 7.61 9.27
CA SER A 198 21.36 6.18 9.00
C SER A 198 19.94 5.80 9.39
N SER A 199 19.10 5.65 8.37
CA SER A 199 17.68 5.26 8.40
C SER A 199 17.42 4.03 9.27
N SER A 200 18.31 3.03 9.25
CA SER A 200 18.25 1.84 10.12
C SER A 200 18.45 2.16 11.60
N ALA A 201 19.42 3.03 11.94
CA ALA A 201 19.68 3.40 13.34
C ALA A 201 18.62 4.35 13.91
N VAL A 202 17.96 5.17 13.08
CA VAL A 202 16.84 6.03 13.53
C VAL A 202 15.61 5.17 13.88
N LEU A 203 15.22 4.24 13.00
CA LEU A 203 14.11 3.33 13.28
C LEU A 203 14.44 2.45 14.51
N LEU A 204 15.62 1.82 14.52
CA LEU A 204 16.07 1.00 15.66
C LEU A 204 16.21 1.80 16.95
N ALA A 205 16.75 3.03 16.95
CA ALA A 205 16.85 3.85 18.17
C ALA A 205 15.47 4.31 18.67
N THR A 206 14.52 4.55 17.77
CA THR A 206 13.14 4.94 18.13
C THR A 206 12.41 3.82 18.87
N LEU A 207 12.71 2.55 18.53
CA LEU A 207 12.06 1.38 19.15
C LEU A 207 12.93 0.70 20.23
N ALA A 208 14.26 0.79 20.21
CA ALA A 208 15.17 0.18 21.19
C ALA A 208 15.14 0.84 22.58
N THR A 209 14.52 2.03 22.72
CA THR A 209 14.35 2.66 24.04
C THR A 209 13.32 1.97 24.93
N ASN A 210 12.57 0.99 24.42
CA ASN A 210 11.76 0.07 25.21
C ASN A 210 11.93 -1.36 24.66
N PRO A 211 12.53 -2.31 25.41
CA PRO A 211 12.44 -3.70 25.01
C PRO A 211 10.95 -4.08 24.95
N VAL A 212 10.56 -4.78 23.88
CA VAL A 212 9.29 -5.51 23.80
C VAL A 212 9.10 -6.19 25.15
N PHE A 213 8.02 -5.85 25.87
CA PHE A 213 7.70 -6.54 27.11
C PHE A 213 7.56 -8.02 26.75
N PRO A 214 8.42 -8.91 27.30
CA PRO A 214 8.18 -10.33 27.16
C PRO A 214 6.81 -10.58 27.78
N GLU A 215 5.91 -11.22 27.02
CA GLU A 215 4.62 -11.66 27.51
C GLU A 215 4.81 -12.60 28.70
N ALA A 216 4.85 -12.00 29.89
CA ALA A 216 4.92 -12.71 31.16
C ALA A 216 3.69 -12.30 31.94
N TYR A 217 2.65 -13.12 31.83
CA TYR A 217 1.55 -13.15 32.78
C TYR A 217 2.10 -13.18 34.20
N SER A 218 1.95 -12.06 34.90
CA SER A 218 1.89 -11.99 36.36
C SER A 218 1.35 -10.60 36.67
N THR A 219 0.02 -10.45 36.68
CA THR A 219 -0.63 -9.26 37.24
C THR A 219 -0.21 -9.19 38.71
N PRO A 220 0.65 -8.24 39.13
CA PRO A 220 0.77 -7.95 40.55
C PRO A 220 -0.59 -7.39 40.96
N GLN A 221 -1.13 -7.84 42.10
CA GLN A 221 -2.39 -7.31 42.60
C GLN A 221 -2.25 -5.78 42.79
N ILE A 222 -2.77 -5.03 41.83
CA ILE A 222 -2.86 -3.57 41.89
C ILE A 222 -3.89 -3.25 42.98
N PRO A 223 -3.57 -2.37 43.95
CA PRO A 223 -4.53 -1.95 44.98
C PRO A 223 -5.80 -1.40 44.34
N GLU A 224 -6.97 -1.70 44.93
CA GLU A 224 -8.31 -1.36 44.42
C GLU A 224 -8.53 0.13 44.05
N SER A 225 -7.66 1.03 44.52
CA SER A 225 -7.67 2.47 44.23
C SER A 225 -7.02 2.88 42.90
N ALA A 226 -6.48 1.95 42.12
CA ALA A 226 -5.82 2.21 40.83
C ALA A 226 -6.47 1.48 39.65
N ARG A 227 -7.79 1.24 39.72
CA ARG A 227 -8.57 0.86 38.53
C ARG A 227 -8.75 2.10 37.66
N GLU A 228 -8.15 2.09 36.48
CA GLU A 228 -8.38 3.07 35.42
C GLU A 228 -9.88 3.30 35.22
N SER A 229 -10.31 4.57 35.15
CA SER A 229 -11.72 4.91 34.94
C SER A 229 -12.16 4.43 33.55
N GLU A 230 -13.44 4.09 33.39
CA GLU A 230 -13.98 3.79 32.05
C GLU A 230 -13.78 4.98 31.09
N GLU A 231 -13.83 6.19 31.63
CA GLU A 231 -13.55 7.41 30.89
C GLU A 231 -12.09 7.51 30.39
N ASP A 232 -11.13 7.09 31.21
CA ASP A 232 -9.71 7.06 30.83
C ASP A 232 -9.48 6.01 29.74
N ARG A 233 -10.16 4.86 29.84
CA ARG A 233 -10.14 3.81 28.81
C ARG A 233 -10.74 4.28 27.49
N ILE A 234 -11.85 5.00 27.53
CA ILE A 234 -12.48 5.60 26.34
C ILE A 234 -11.50 6.57 25.68
N GLN A 235 -10.88 7.47 26.45
CA GLN A 235 -9.91 8.43 25.90
C GLN A 235 -8.69 7.75 25.29
N ARG A 236 -8.14 6.75 25.98
CA ARG A 236 -7.04 5.93 25.45
C ARG A 236 -7.44 5.28 24.14
N LYS A 237 -8.62 4.64 24.08
CA LYS A 237 -9.09 3.94 22.88
C LYS A 237 -9.40 4.91 21.73
N LEU A 238 -9.91 6.12 22.02
CA LEU A 238 -10.04 7.20 21.04
C LEU A 238 -8.69 7.57 20.42
N LEU A 239 -7.64 7.72 21.23
CA LEU A 239 -6.28 8.00 20.74
C LEU A 239 -5.69 6.83 19.94
N GLN A 240 -5.94 5.59 20.37
CA GLN A 240 -5.51 4.40 19.63
C GLN A 240 -6.17 4.32 18.26
N SER A 241 -7.50 4.52 18.20
CA SER A 241 -8.29 4.54 16.97
C SER A 241 -7.85 5.68 16.05
N PHE A 242 -7.68 6.89 16.60
CA PHE A 242 -7.20 8.03 15.84
C PHE A 242 -5.80 7.80 15.25
N LEU A 243 -4.87 7.20 16.01
CA LEU A 243 -3.54 6.90 15.52
C LEU A 243 -3.56 5.90 14.35
N THR A 244 -4.39 4.86 14.42
CA THR A 244 -4.48 3.87 13.33
C THR A 244 -5.11 4.45 12.07
N HIS A 245 -6.17 5.26 12.18
CA HIS A 245 -6.76 5.94 11.03
C HIS A 245 -5.83 7.00 10.42
N MET A 246 -5.09 7.74 11.24
CA MET A 246 -4.13 8.72 10.73
C MET A 246 -2.94 8.01 10.04
N LEU A 247 -2.46 6.88 10.58
CA LEU A 247 -1.43 6.07 9.91
C LEU A 247 -1.93 5.54 8.56
N ASP A 248 -3.18 5.11 8.51
CA ASP A 248 -3.82 4.67 7.26
C ASP A 248 -3.81 5.79 6.21
N GLU A 249 -4.37 6.95 6.56
CA GLU A 249 -4.41 8.13 5.69
C GLU A 249 -2.99 8.58 5.27
N TYR A 250 -2.03 8.60 6.20
CA TYR A 250 -0.63 8.93 5.90
C TYR A 250 -0.01 7.96 4.90
N MET A 251 -0.24 6.66 5.05
CA MET A 251 0.33 5.66 4.15
C MET A 251 -0.30 5.78 2.76
N GLN A 252 -1.61 6.05 2.68
CA GLN A 252 -2.31 6.25 1.41
C GLN A 252 -1.91 7.53 0.68
N SER A 253 -1.53 8.59 1.41
CA SER A 253 -1.10 9.86 0.83
C SER A 253 0.37 9.92 0.41
N LEU A 254 1.15 8.84 0.65
CA LEU A 254 2.54 8.79 0.24
C LEU A 254 2.66 8.97 -1.29
N PRO A 255 3.47 9.94 -1.76
CA PRO A 255 3.58 10.18 -3.19
C PRO A 255 4.24 8.99 -3.89
N ALA A 256 3.83 8.72 -5.13
CA ALA A 256 4.49 7.75 -5.99
C ALA A 256 5.96 8.17 -6.17
N TYR A 257 6.89 7.30 -5.76
CA TYR A 257 8.32 7.54 -5.88
C TYR A 257 8.92 6.47 -6.80
N ASP A 258 9.04 6.79 -8.08
CA ASP A 258 9.46 5.86 -9.14
C ASP A 258 8.71 4.50 -9.07
N ASP A 259 9.45 3.41 -8.84
CA ASP A 259 9.01 2.01 -8.70
C ASP A 259 8.86 1.56 -7.22
N ILE A 260 8.85 2.49 -6.26
CA ILE A 260 8.74 2.19 -4.81
C ILE A 260 7.29 2.31 -4.34
N ALA A 261 6.70 1.16 -3.99
CA ALA A 261 5.41 1.09 -3.32
C ALA A 261 5.55 1.37 -1.81
N GLY A 262 4.96 2.47 -1.32
CA GLY A 262 4.90 2.79 0.11
C GLY A 262 6.27 2.82 0.80
N LEU A 263 6.49 1.88 1.73
CA LEU A 263 7.76 1.66 2.43
C LEU A 263 8.62 0.53 1.83
N ALA A 264 8.15 -0.10 0.75
CA ALA A 264 8.74 -1.22 0.02
C ALA A 264 9.25 -2.33 0.93
N TRP A 265 8.44 -2.71 1.92
CA TRP A 265 8.76 -3.77 2.87
C TRP A 265 9.03 -5.08 2.14
N CYS A 266 8.25 -5.44 1.12
CA CYS A 266 8.46 -6.65 0.34
C CYS A 266 9.84 -6.68 -0.30
N SER A 267 10.21 -5.64 -1.06
CA SER A 267 11.47 -5.61 -1.80
C SER A 267 12.69 -5.56 -0.89
N ARG A 268 12.61 -4.77 0.19
CA ARG A 268 13.73 -4.65 1.13
C ARG A 268 13.94 -5.93 1.94
N PHE A 269 12.86 -6.63 2.27
CA PHE A 269 12.95 -7.96 2.86
C PHE A 269 13.52 -8.97 1.87
N TRP A 270 13.02 -8.95 0.63
CA TRP A 270 13.51 -9.80 -0.45
C TRP A 270 15.01 -9.63 -0.69
N GLU A 271 15.53 -8.40 -0.67
CA GLU A 271 16.97 -8.12 -0.79
C GLU A 271 17.81 -8.65 0.37
N LYS A 272 17.20 -8.83 1.56
CA LYS A 272 17.88 -9.35 2.75
C LYS A 272 17.89 -10.88 2.80
N THR A 273 16.88 -11.54 2.27
CA THR A 273 16.79 -13.01 2.30
C THR A 273 17.78 -13.65 1.32
N GLU A 274 18.20 -14.89 1.59
CA GLU A 274 19.18 -15.62 0.76
C GLU A 274 18.69 -15.87 -0.67
N ASN A 275 17.38 -15.77 -0.90
CA ASN A 275 16.74 -15.91 -2.21
C ASN A 275 16.68 -14.59 -3.01
N GLY A 276 17.15 -13.48 -2.43
CA GLY A 276 17.15 -12.14 -2.99
C GLY A 276 18.17 -11.94 -4.11
N TYR A 277 17.70 -11.91 -5.36
CA TYR A 277 18.54 -11.45 -6.47
C TYR A 277 18.67 -9.93 -6.44
N ILE A 278 19.84 -9.43 -6.02
CA ILE A 278 20.24 -8.05 -6.30
C ILE A 278 20.71 -7.99 -7.75
N ILE A 279 20.01 -7.22 -8.58
CA ILE A 279 20.39 -7.06 -9.99
C ILE A 279 21.74 -6.35 -10.05
N PRO A 280 22.80 -6.98 -10.60
CA PRO A 280 24.09 -6.32 -10.75
C PRO A 280 23.91 -5.01 -11.52
N SER A 281 24.50 -3.92 -11.04
CA SER A 281 24.41 -2.53 -11.56
C SER A 281 23.15 -1.71 -11.25
N LYS A 282 22.08 -2.29 -10.68
CA LYS A 282 20.94 -1.51 -10.15
C LYS A 282 21.18 -1.21 -8.67
N VAL A 283 20.92 0.03 -8.24
CA VAL A 283 20.95 0.40 -6.82
C VAL A 283 19.81 -0.34 -6.10
N SER A 284 20.12 -0.99 -4.98
CA SER A 284 19.12 -1.71 -4.20
C SER A 284 18.07 -0.74 -3.63
N VAL A 285 16.85 -1.23 -3.42
CA VAL A 285 15.77 -0.47 -2.78
C VAL A 285 16.19 -0.11 -1.36
N THR A 286 16.86 -1.02 -0.65
CA THR A 286 17.38 -0.76 0.70
C THR A 286 18.40 0.39 0.72
N ASP A 287 19.29 0.45 -0.27
CA ASP A 287 20.24 1.58 -0.41
C ASP A 287 19.52 2.88 -0.77
N ARG A 288 18.47 2.84 -1.59
CA ARG A 288 17.67 4.03 -1.92
C ARG A 288 17.02 4.65 -0.67
N PHE A 289 16.48 3.82 0.24
CA PHE A 289 15.96 4.27 1.54
C PHE A 289 17.03 4.85 2.48
N SER A 290 18.30 4.56 2.22
CA SER A 290 19.42 5.09 3.01
C SER A 290 20.01 6.36 2.40
N ASN A 291 19.81 6.60 1.11
CA ASN A 291 20.44 7.70 0.37
C ASN A 291 19.45 8.79 -0.10
N SER A 292 18.14 8.54 -0.08
CA SER A 292 17.10 9.53 -0.39
C SER A 292 16.51 10.14 0.88
N ALA A 293 16.56 11.48 0.97
CA ALA A 293 16.02 12.21 2.12
C ALA A 293 14.50 12.05 2.27
N GLU A 294 13.76 11.94 1.16
CA GLU A 294 12.31 11.74 1.18
C GLU A 294 11.93 10.36 1.75
N LEU A 295 12.62 9.31 1.28
CA LEU A 295 12.38 7.94 1.77
C LEU A 295 12.83 7.76 3.24
N GLU A 296 13.92 8.42 3.62
CA GLU A 296 14.36 8.50 5.02
C GLU A 296 13.31 9.21 5.89
N ASN A 297 12.70 10.28 5.39
CA ASN A 297 11.63 10.99 6.09
C ASN A 297 10.41 10.08 6.30
N ARG A 298 9.98 9.36 5.25
CA ARG A 298 8.85 8.40 5.36
C ARG A 298 9.08 7.38 6.46
N LEU A 299 10.28 6.79 6.48
CA LEU A 299 10.66 5.80 7.48
C LEU A 299 10.69 6.40 8.90
N THR A 300 11.22 7.62 9.02
CA THR A 300 11.28 8.34 10.30
C THR A 300 9.89 8.64 10.84
N THR A 301 8.98 9.13 9.98
CA THR A 301 7.59 9.41 10.35
C THR A 301 6.88 8.14 10.84
N VAL A 302 6.91 7.05 10.06
CA VAL A 302 6.29 5.78 10.47
C VAL A 302 6.92 5.24 11.75
N GLY A 303 8.25 5.34 11.92
CA GLY A 303 8.93 4.97 13.15
C GLY A 303 8.42 5.73 14.38
N GLN A 304 8.15 7.04 14.25
CA GLN A 304 7.56 7.83 15.33
C GLN A 304 6.13 7.39 15.65
N LEU A 305 5.32 7.05 14.64
CA LEU A 305 3.96 6.54 14.83
C LEU A 305 3.96 5.19 15.53
N VAL A 306 4.87 4.28 15.17
CA VAL A 306 5.05 3.00 15.86
C VAL A 306 5.43 3.21 17.34
N ALA A 307 6.30 4.17 17.64
CA ALA A 307 6.66 4.49 19.02
C ALA A 307 5.47 5.04 19.83
N ILE A 308 4.64 5.89 19.24
CA ILE A 308 3.42 6.39 19.90
C ILE A 308 2.41 5.26 20.10
N ALA A 309 2.28 4.35 19.13
CA ALA A 309 1.43 3.17 19.28
C ALA A 309 1.85 2.31 20.48
N GLN A 310 3.16 2.20 20.74
CA GLN A 310 3.67 1.54 21.95
C GLN A 310 3.33 2.33 23.22
N ASP A 311 3.48 3.65 23.20
CA ASP A 311 3.13 4.53 24.32
C ASP A 311 1.62 4.50 24.64
N LEU A 312 0.78 4.29 23.64
CA LEU A 312 -0.67 4.10 23.78
C LEU A 312 -1.06 2.66 24.13
N GLU A 313 -0.10 1.75 24.35
CA GLU A 313 -0.33 0.35 24.67
C GLU A 313 -1.20 -0.37 23.62
N ILE A 314 -0.96 -0.11 22.33
CA ILE A 314 -1.59 -0.89 21.25
C ILE A 314 -0.88 -2.22 21.14
N HIS A 315 -1.50 -3.29 21.64
CA HIS A 315 -0.93 -4.63 21.64
C HIS A 315 -1.05 -5.31 20.26
N SER A 316 -0.12 -6.22 19.96
CA SER A 316 -0.14 -6.96 18.70
C SER A 316 -1.39 -7.84 18.56
N ASP A 317 -1.87 -8.41 19.67
CA ASP A 317 -3.14 -9.14 19.73
C ASP A 317 -4.34 -8.29 19.27
N ASP A 318 -4.42 -7.03 19.70
CA ASP A 318 -5.49 -6.12 19.28
C ASP A 318 -5.41 -5.82 17.78
N LEU A 319 -4.20 -5.67 17.24
CA LEU A 319 -3.98 -5.48 15.82
C LEU A 319 -4.40 -6.73 15.04
N LEU A 320 -3.97 -7.91 15.47
CA LEU A 320 -4.31 -9.19 14.85
C LEU A 320 -5.82 -9.41 14.84
N ALA A 321 -6.49 -9.19 15.98
CA ALA A 321 -7.94 -9.28 16.09
C ALA A 321 -8.65 -8.32 15.13
N THR A 322 -8.15 -7.08 15.00
CA THR A 322 -8.72 -6.07 14.09
C THR A 322 -8.55 -6.48 12.63
N MET A 323 -7.33 -6.84 12.21
CA MET A 323 -7.02 -7.18 10.81
C MET A 323 -7.75 -8.44 10.32
N LEU A 324 -7.97 -9.40 11.21
CA LEU A 324 -8.65 -10.67 10.90
C LEU A 324 -10.18 -10.56 11.04
N ASP A 325 -10.70 -9.43 11.51
CA ASP A 325 -12.14 -9.21 11.58
C ASP A 325 -12.73 -9.10 10.18
N THR A 326 -13.77 -9.89 9.93
CA THR A 326 -14.48 -9.95 8.65
C THR A 326 -15.68 -9.01 8.59
N THR A 327 -16.04 -8.35 9.70
CA THR A 327 -17.10 -7.35 9.69
C THR A 327 -16.69 -6.16 8.82
N PRO A 328 -17.53 -5.64 7.90
CA PRO A 328 -17.15 -4.47 7.11
C PRO A 328 -16.88 -3.29 8.06
N GLU A 329 -15.86 -2.48 7.72
CA GLU A 329 -15.63 -1.26 8.48
C GLU A 329 -16.82 -0.32 8.32
N ILE A 330 -17.25 0.26 9.42
CA ILE A 330 -18.28 1.28 9.40
C ILE A 330 -17.56 2.58 9.04
N GLU A 331 -17.60 2.95 7.77
CA GLU A 331 -17.17 4.27 7.33
C GLU A 331 -18.16 5.30 7.88
N GLY A 332 -17.67 6.15 8.78
CA GLY A 332 -18.44 7.28 9.27
C GLY A 332 -18.74 8.27 8.15
N ASP A 333 -19.96 8.83 8.14
CA ASP A 333 -20.30 9.89 7.19
C ASP A 333 -19.51 11.16 7.54
N ARG A 334 -18.67 11.63 6.60
CA ARG A 334 -17.81 12.80 6.74
C ARG A 334 -18.59 14.08 7.11
N GLY A 335 -19.91 14.11 6.89
CA GLY A 335 -20.79 15.24 7.21
C GLY A 335 -21.61 15.11 8.49
N VAL A 336 -21.58 13.97 9.20
CA VAL A 336 -22.49 13.71 10.34
C VAL A 336 -21.68 13.40 11.59
N GLU A 337 -21.93 14.14 12.67
CA GLU A 337 -21.37 13.81 13.97
C GLU A 337 -21.94 12.48 14.47
N GLU A 338 -21.08 11.46 14.53
CA GLU A 338 -21.43 10.17 15.09
C GLU A 338 -21.83 10.30 16.56
N SER A 339 -22.73 9.41 16.99
CA SER A 339 -23.12 9.33 18.40
C SER A 339 -21.90 9.01 19.26
N TYR A 340 -21.67 9.80 20.31
CA TYR A 340 -20.55 9.61 21.22
C TYR A 340 -20.46 8.17 21.76
N PRO A 341 -19.26 7.55 21.75
CA PRO A 341 -19.08 6.19 22.24
C PRO A 341 -19.44 6.12 23.72
N SER A 342 -20.13 5.05 24.10
CA SER A 342 -20.56 4.82 25.49
C SER A 342 -19.63 3.90 26.26
N THR A 343 -18.80 3.14 25.55
CA THR A 343 -17.82 2.19 26.10
C THR A 343 -16.55 2.22 25.26
N ALA A 344 -15.40 1.89 25.85
CA ALA A 344 -14.15 1.84 25.09
C ALA A 344 -14.21 0.77 23.97
N ALA A 345 -14.85 -0.37 24.22
CA ALA A 345 -14.95 -1.47 23.26
C ALA A 345 -15.75 -1.13 21.99
N SER A 346 -16.58 -0.08 22.00
CA SER A 346 -17.34 0.33 20.81
C SER A 346 -16.53 1.19 19.82
N ILE A 347 -15.26 1.48 20.13
CA ILE A 347 -14.40 2.33 19.30
C ILE A 347 -13.46 1.42 18.49
N PRO A 348 -13.70 1.25 17.18
CA PRO A 348 -12.89 0.38 16.34
C PRO A 348 -11.54 1.00 16.02
N LEU A 349 -10.54 0.16 15.75
CA LEU A 349 -9.29 0.56 15.10
C LEU A 349 -9.47 0.45 13.58
N SER A 350 -8.76 1.27 12.79
CA SER A 350 -8.67 1.05 11.34
C SER A 350 -7.91 -0.26 11.07
N LYS A 351 -8.46 -1.10 10.20
CA LYS A 351 -7.88 -2.37 9.75
C LYS A 351 -6.64 -2.16 8.92
N SER A 352 -6.67 -1.23 7.96
CA SER A 352 -5.51 -0.88 7.14
C SER A 352 -4.41 -0.27 8.02
N GLY A 353 -4.78 0.66 8.92
CA GLY A 353 -3.89 1.20 9.94
C GLY A 353 -3.29 0.13 10.86
N ALA A 354 -4.10 -0.86 11.27
CA ALA A 354 -3.64 -1.98 12.07
C ALA A 354 -2.66 -2.88 11.29
N LEU A 355 -2.93 -3.13 10.00
CA LEU A 355 -2.03 -3.84 9.09
C LEU A 355 -0.70 -3.11 8.94
N TYR A 356 -0.71 -1.80 8.67
CA TYR A 356 0.52 -1.02 8.58
C TYR A 356 1.33 -1.05 9.87
N LEU A 357 0.67 -0.91 11.02
CA LEU A 357 1.36 -0.90 12.31
C LEU A 357 1.95 -2.27 12.66
N PHE A 358 1.20 -3.35 12.42
CA PHE A 358 1.69 -4.72 12.61
C PHE A 358 2.88 -5.00 11.69
N THR A 359 2.75 -4.65 10.41
CA THR A 359 3.75 -4.83 9.36
C THR A 359 5.01 -4.03 9.66
N ALA A 360 4.89 -2.78 10.14
CA ALA A 360 6.03 -1.97 10.53
C ALA A 360 6.82 -2.59 11.71
N ARG A 361 6.11 -3.16 12.70
CA ARG A 361 6.73 -3.88 13.82
C ARG A 361 7.41 -5.17 13.36
N LYS A 362 6.80 -5.91 12.42
CA LYS A 362 7.43 -7.08 11.79
C LYS A 362 8.64 -6.73 10.93
N ALA A 363 8.57 -5.63 10.18
CA ALA A 363 9.70 -5.12 9.41
C ALA A 363 10.89 -4.79 10.32
N MET A 364 10.66 -4.25 11.53
CA MET A 364 11.73 -4.08 12.50
C MET A 364 12.44 -5.39 12.83
N GLU A 365 11.68 -6.44 13.12
CA GLU A 365 12.20 -7.76 13.45
C GLU A 365 13.04 -8.32 12.29
N VAL A 366 12.43 -8.44 11.11
CA VAL A 366 13.02 -9.24 10.03
C VAL A 366 13.96 -8.45 9.13
N ILE A 367 13.75 -7.14 8.93
CA ILE A 367 14.63 -6.31 8.08
C ILE A 367 15.79 -5.75 8.90
N TYR A 368 15.57 -5.35 10.14
CA TYR A 368 16.57 -4.63 10.94
C TYR A 368 17.13 -5.42 12.14
N ASP A 369 16.73 -6.67 12.33
CA ASP A 369 17.17 -7.53 13.46
C ASP A 369 16.88 -6.87 14.83
N GLY A 370 15.81 -6.08 14.88
CA GLY A 370 15.36 -5.41 16.10
C GLY A 370 14.55 -6.32 17.03
N PRO A 371 14.17 -5.84 18.23
CA PRO A 371 13.28 -6.58 19.11
C PRO A 371 11.90 -6.73 18.44
N GLY A 372 11.62 -7.93 17.96
CA GLY A 372 10.43 -8.26 17.19
C GLY A 372 9.21 -8.68 18.01
N ILE A 373 8.08 -8.85 17.31
CA ILE A 373 6.89 -9.48 17.87
C ILE A 373 6.97 -10.98 17.58
N THR A 374 6.63 -11.85 18.52
CA THR A 374 6.67 -13.30 18.29
C THR A 374 5.56 -13.84 17.40
N ASP A 375 4.56 -13.02 17.05
CA ASP A 375 3.34 -13.48 16.38
C ASP A 375 3.58 -13.71 14.89
N ASN A 376 3.76 -14.97 14.49
CA ASN A 376 3.90 -15.33 13.09
C ASN A 376 2.55 -15.78 12.53
N ILE A 377 2.14 -15.16 11.44
CA ILE A 377 0.89 -15.46 10.73
C ILE A 377 1.22 -16.52 9.66
N PRO A 378 0.72 -17.77 9.76
CA PRO A 378 0.90 -18.75 8.70
C PRO A 378 0.12 -18.36 7.44
N ILE A 379 0.50 -18.89 6.27
CA ILE A 379 -0.27 -18.67 5.04
C ILE A 379 -1.73 -19.11 5.24
N PHE A 380 -1.92 -20.36 5.69
CA PHE A 380 -3.22 -20.90 6.05
C PHE A 380 -3.34 -21.13 7.57
N PRO A 381 -4.45 -20.71 8.20
CA PRO A 381 -5.55 -19.91 7.65
C PRO A 381 -5.30 -18.40 7.70
N GLY A 382 -4.17 -17.95 8.25
CA GLY A 382 -3.95 -16.56 8.67
C GLY A 382 -3.88 -15.56 7.53
N HIS A 383 -2.84 -15.65 6.69
CA HIS A 383 -2.68 -14.74 5.54
C HIS A 383 -3.82 -14.90 4.53
N ALA A 384 -4.35 -16.11 4.37
CA ALA A 384 -5.53 -16.34 3.53
C ALA A 384 -6.76 -15.55 4.00
N LEU A 385 -6.95 -15.41 5.32
CA LEU A 385 -8.02 -14.57 5.85
C LEU A 385 -7.74 -13.07 5.59
N LEU A 386 -6.49 -12.62 5.71
CA LEU A 386 -6.11 -11.25 5.36
C LEU A 386 -6.37 -10.95 3.88
N ALA A 387 -5.95 -11.84 2.97
CA ALA A 387 -6.22 -11.72 1.54
C ALA A 387 -7.73 -11.60 1.28
N ARG A 388 -8.56 -12.38 1.98
CA ARG A 388 -10.02 -12.24 1.88
C ARG A 388 -10.54 -10.89 2.38
N VAL A 389 -10.07 -10.43 3.53
CA VAL A 389 -10.53 -9.16 4.14
C VAL A 389 -10.19 -7.98 3.24
N PHE A 390 -8.98 -7.93 2.67
CA PHE A 390 -8.47 -6.77 1.94
C PHE A 390 -8.59 -6.87 0.41
N ILE A 391 -8.76 -8.06 -0.18
CA ILE A 391 -8.78 -8.25 -1.65
C ILE A 391 -10.12 -8.83 -2.12
N GLU A 392 -10.54 -10.00 -1.60
CA GLU A 392 -11.66 -10.77 -2.19
C GLU A 392 -13.00 -10.01 -2.18
N ASN A 393 -13.19 -9.08 -1.24
CA ASN A 393 -14.43 -8.31 -1.13
C ASN A 393 -14.54 -7.12 -2.10
N VAL A 394 -13.46 -6.72 -2.78
CA VAL A 394 -13.41 -5.46 -3.54
C VAL A 394 -13.68 -5.67 -5.04
N GLY A 395 -13.63 -6.91 -5.54
CA GLY A 395 -13.80 -7.23 -6.97
C GLY A 395 -12.62 -6.76 -7.83
N GLU A 396 -12.60 -7.11 -9.13
CA GLU A 396 -11.44 -6.84 -10.01
C GLU A 396 -11.07 -5.34 -10.12
N ASP A 397 -12.06 -4.47 -10.33
CA ASP A 397 -11.85 -3.02 -10.38
C ASP A 397 -11.39 -2.46 -9.03
N GLY A 398 -11.86 -3.05 -7.93
CA GLY A 398 -11.43 -2.71 -6.59
C GLY A 398 -9.97 -3.05 -6.33
N VAL A 399 -9.53 -4.23 -6.78
CA VAL A 399 -8.12 -4.66 -6.65
C VAL A 399 -7.18 -3.70 -7.39
N ARG A 400 -7.56 -3.24 -8.59
CA ARG A 400 -6.75 -2.27 -9.36
C ARG A 400 -6.59 -0.92 -8.65
N ASN A 401 -7.63 -0.50 -7.91
CA ASN A 401 -7.65 0.76 -7.20
C ASN A 401 -7.14 0.63 -5.75
N THR A 402 -6.73 -0.57 -5.33
CA THR A 402 -6.20 -0.77 -3.98
C THR A 402 -4.84 -0.05 -3.85
N PRO A 403 -4.61 0.76 -2.80
CA PRO A 403 -3.36 1.49 -2.64
C PRO A 403 -2.14 0.57 -2.58
N ASP A 404 -1.11 0.91 -3.36
CA ASP A 404 0.19 0.20 -3.39
C ASP A 404 0.80 -0.04 -1.99
N PRO A 405 0.80 0.92 -1.05
CA PRO A 405 1.31 0.70 0.30
C PRO A 405 0.57 -0.42 1.04
N LEU A 406 -0.75 -0.54 0.85
CA LEU A 406 -1.58 -1.58 1.48
C LEU A 406 -1.21 -2.96 0.94
N LEU A 407 -1.04 -3.06 -0.38
CA LEU A 407 -0.62 -4.29 -1.03
C LEU A 407 0.81 -4.71 -0.64
N ASP A 408 1.74 -3.75 -0.53
CA ASP A 408 3.09 -4.01 -0.02
C ASP A 408 3.06 -4.54 1.42
N ALA A 409 2.23 -3.97 2.29
CA ALA A 409 2.06 -4.46 3.66
C ALA A 409 1.48 -5.88 3.71
N LEU A 410 0.42 -6.12 2.93
CA LEU A 410 -0.27 -7.40 2.88
C LEU A 410 0.64 -8.50 2.35
N LEU A 411 1.33 -8.28 1.23
CA LEU A 411 2.22 -9.27 0.63
C LEU A 411 3.43 -9.54 1.52
N PHE A 412 3.97 -8.52 2.19
CA PHE A 412 5.12 -8.68 3.08
C PHE A 412 4.86 -9.69 4.20
N VAL A 413 3.68 -9.64 4.82
CA VAL A 413 3.27 -10.64 5.83
C VAL A 413 3.30 -12.06 5.25
N GLY A 414 2.82 -12.24 4.01
CA GLY A 414 2.85 -13.54 3.31
C GLY A 414 4.27 -14.00 2.97
N LEU A 415 5.15 -13.09 2.55
CA LEU A 415 6.55 -13.39 2.25
C LEU A 415 7.32 -13.85 3.49
N ILE A 416 7.08 -13.24 4.66
CA ILE A 416 7.67 -13.71 5.92
C ILE A 416 7.22 -15.14 6.22
N ALA A 417 5.93 -15.44 6.05
CA ALA A 417 5.40 -16.78 6.29
C ALA A 417 6.05 -17.82 5.37
N LEU A 418 6.31 -17.48 4.10
CA LEU A 418 7.03 -18.36 3.18
C LEU A 418 8.49 -18.56 3.54
N ASP A 419 9.21 -17.49 3.89
CA ASP A 419 10.63 -17.56 4.29
C ASP A 419 10.82 -18.46 5.52
N GLN A 420 9.86 -18.43 6.45
CA GLN A 420 9.83 -19.29 7.64
C GLN A 420 9.29 -20.70 7.37
N ASN A 421 8.97 -21.04 6.11
CA ASN A 421 8.30 -22.28 5.70
C ASN A 421 7.00 -22.56 6.50
N ASN A 422 6.28 -21.50 6.87
CA ASN A 422 5.07 -21.53 7.68
C ASN A 422 3.81 -21.45 6.81
N VAL A 423 3.65 -22.40 5.89
CA VAL A 423 2.51 -22.45 4.97
C VAL A 423 1.22 -22.83 5.70
N GLY A 424 1.29 -23.76 6.66
CA GLY A 424 0.10 -24.32 7.32
C GLY A 424 -0.76 -25.19 6.37
N GLU A 425 -1.98 -25.52 6.80
CA GLU A 425 -2.90 -26.35 6.02
C GLU A 425 -4.20 -25.58 5.68
N PRO A 426 -4.64 -25.59 4.40
CA PRO A 426 -5.90 -24.97 4.01
C PRO A 426 -7.10 -25.75 4.56
N LYS A 427 -8.21 -25.05 4.84
CA LYS A 427 -9.46 -25.67 5.33
C LYS A 427 -10.08 -26.62 4.30
N SER A 428 -9.96 -26.29 3.02
CA SER A 428 -10.41 -27.11 1.90
C SER A 428 -9.66 -26.74 0.62
N ASP A 429 -9.77 -27.57 -0.41
CA ASP A 429 -9.21 -27.30 -1.74
C ASP A 429 -9.81 -26.01 -2.35
N GLU A 430 -11.07 -25.67 -2.03
CA GLU A 430 -11.68 -24.40 -2.45
C GLU A 430 -11.06 -23.18 -1.75
N HIS A 431 -10.75 -23.27 -0.45
CA HIS A 431 -10.07 -22.18 0.27
C HIS A 431 -8.64 -21.99 -0.23
N PHE A 432 -7.97 -23.09 -0.59
CA PHE A 432 -6.66 -23.04 -1.23
C PHE A 432 -6.74 -22.35 -2.60
N ALA A 433 -7.69 -22.75 -3.44
CA ALA A 433 -7.90 -22.14 -4.75
C ALA A 433 -8.27 -20.65 -4.67
N ALA A 434 -9.14 -20.25 -3.74
CA ALA A 434 -9.54 -18.86 -3.52
C ALA A 434 -8.32 -17.98 -3.17
N TYR A 435 -7.46 -18.45 -2.27
CA TYR A 435 -6.23 -17.74 -1.94
C TYR A 435 -5.28 -17.57 -3.13
N LEU A 436 -5.09 -18.65 -3.91
CA LEU A 436 -4.26 -18.57 -5.11
C LEU A 436 -4.88 -17.64 -6.16
N GLN A 437 -6.21 -17.63 -6.32
CA GLN A 437 -6.91 -16.69 -7.20
C GLN A 437 -6.72 -15.23 -6.76
N ALA A 438 -6.82 -14.94 -5.46
CA ALA A 438 -6.62 -13.58 -4.95
C ALA A 438 -5.19 -13.07 -5.20
N THR A 439 -4.18 -13.90 -4.90
CA THR A 439 -2.77 -13.54 -5.11
C THR A 439 -2.38 -13.50 -6.59
N SER A 440 -2.93 -14.38 -7.41
CA SER A 440 -2.67 -14.39 -8.86
C SER A 440 -3.33 -13.21 -9.57
N LEU A 441 -4.52 -12.79 -9.12
CA LEU A 441 -5.18 -11.57 -9.59
C LEU A 441 -4.31 -10.34 -9.34
N LEU A 442 -3.75 -10.19 -8.12
CA LEU A 442 -2.79 -9.12 -7.82
C LEU A 442 -1.60 -9.13 -8.79
N SER A 443 -1.06 -10.32 -9.07
CA SER A 443 0.08 -10.47 -9.99
C SER A 443 -0.25 -10.05 -11.43
N ALA A 444 -1.53 -10.12 -11.82
CA ALA A 444 -1.97 -9.83 -13.18
C ALA A 444 -2.43 -8.37 -13.38
N THR A 445 -3.06 -7.76 -12.37
CA THR A 445 -3.82 -6.50 -12.55
C THR A 445 -3.19 -5.26 -11.94
N VAL A 446 -2.31 -5.39 -10.94
CA VAL A 446 -1.70 -4.24 -10.23
C VAL A 446 -0.72 -3.49 -11.13
N MET A 447 -0.66 -2.17 -11.00
CA MET A 447 0.22 -1.31 -11.83
C MET A 447 1.69 -1.42 -11.44
N SER A 448 1.99 -1.52 -10.15
CA SER A 448 3.37 -1.66 -9.65
C SER A 448 4.00 -2.99 -10.09
N PRO A 449 5.09 -2.97 -10.88
CA PRO A 449 5.79 -4.19 -11.30
C PRO A 449 6.35 -4.98 -10.12
N THR A 450 6.79 -4.27 -9.09
CA THR A 450 7.36 -4.84 -7.87
C THR A 450 6.32 -5.63 -7.08
N ILE A 451 5.13 -5.06 -6.88
CA ILE A 451 4.03 -5.76 -6.20
C ILE A 451 3.59 -6.98 -7.01
N ARG A 452 3.47 -6.85 -8.34
CA ARG A 452 3.12 -7.97 -9.22
C ARG A 452 4.11 -9.13 -9.09
N PHE A 453 5.41 -8.84 -9.05
CA PHE A 453 6.45 -9.85 -8.88
C PHE A 453 6.30 -10.60 -7.55
N HIS A 454 6.15 -9.88 -6.43
CA HIS A 454 6.01 -10.50 -5.11
C HIS A 454 4.72 -11.32 -4.99
N ALA A 455 3.62 -10.83 -5.56
CA ALA A 455 2.36 -11.57 -5.65
C ALA A 455 2.53 -12.87 -6.47
N HIS A 456 3.16 -12.80 -7.64
CA HIS A 456 3.45 -13.96 -8.48
C HIS A 456 4.32 -15.00 -7.76
N TYR A 457 5.36 -14.54 -7.05
CA TYR A 457 6.23 -15.41 -6.26
C TYR A 457 5.46 -16.12 -5.15
N LEU A 458 4.61 -15.39 -4.42
CA LEU A 458 3.76 -15.92 -3.36
C LEU A 458 2.80 -17.00 -3.92
N THR A 459 2.07 -16.69 -4.99
CA THR A 459 1.17 -17.64 -5.66
C THR A 459 1.91 -18.91 -6.09
N THR A 460 3.05 -18.75 -6.77
CA THR A 460 3.83 -19.88 -7.30
C THR A 460 4.37 -20.77 -6.18
N THR A 461 4.90 -20.18 -5.12
CA THR A 461 5.50 -20.93 -4.02
C THR A 461 4.43 -21.63 -3.19
N VAL A 462 3.31 -20.96 -2.91
CA VAL A 462 2.18 -21.56 -2.19
C VAL A 462 1.54 -22.69 -3.01
N LEU A 463 1.37 -22.51 -4.33
CA LEU A 463 0.88 -23.57 -5.22
C LEU A 463 1.74 -24.83 -5.06
N ARG A 464 3.06 -24.70 -5.19
CA ARG A 464 4.01 -25.82 -5.13
C ARG A 464 4.16 -26.46 -3.75
N SER A 465 3.84 -25.70 -2.68
CA SER A 465 3.88 -26.22 -1.31
C SER A 465 2.76 -27.22 -0.99
N HIS A 466 1.69 -27.26 -1.79
CA HIS A 466 0.56 -28.14 -1.52
C HIS A 466 0.94 -29.62 -1.72
N PRO A 467 0.72 -30.52 -0.74
CA PRO A 467 1.24 -31.89 -0.81
C PRO A 467 0.55 -32.77 -1.87
N LYS A 468 -0.70 -32.46 -2.25
CA LYS A 468 -1.44 -33.26 -3.25
C LYS A 468 -1.24 -32.73 -4.66
N ASP A 469 -0.62 -33.53 -5.51
CA ASP A 469 -0.38 -33.19 -6.92
C ASP A 469 -1.66 -32.94 -7.71
N VAL A 470 -2.72 -33.70 -7.43
CA VAL A 470 -4.02 -33.56 -8.12
C VAL A 470 -4.64 -32.19 -7.88
N THR A 471 -4.53 -31.66 -6.66
CA THR A 471 -5.03 -30.31 -6.33
C THR A 471 -4.23 -29.25 -7.09
N ARG A 472 -2.89 -29.38 -7.16
CA ARG A 472 -2.02 -28.49 -7.94
C ARG A 472 -2.38 -28.52 -9.42
N LEU A 473 -2.51 -29.72 -9.99
CA LEU A 473 -2.89 -29.93 -11.39
C LEU A 473 -4.26 -29.31 -11.71
N ARG A 474 -5.25 -29.51 -10.84
CA ARG A 474 -6.60 -28.94 -11.01
C ARG A 474 -6.58 -27.42 -11.05
N TYR A 475 -5.79 -26.78 -10.19
CA TYR A 475 -5.64 -25.32 -10.20
C TYR A 475 -4.98 -24.82 -11.49
N ILE A 476 -3.93 -25.49 -11.95
CA ILE A 476 -3.25 -25.18 -13.21
C ILE A 476 -4.22 -25.32 -14.39
N GLN A 477 -5.00 -26.40 -14.43
CA GLN A 477 -6.01 -26.64 -15.45
C GLN A 477 -7.07 -25.52 -15.46
N ASP A 478 -7.64 -25.21 -14.29
CA ASP A 478 -8.66 -24.16 -14.15
C ASP A 478 -8.14 -22.78 -14.61
N THR A 479 -6.87 -22.48 -14.31
CA THR A 479 -6.22 -21.25 -14.75
C THR A 479 -6.06 -21.21 -16.26
N LEU A 480 -5.65 -22.30 -16.90
CA LEU A 480 -5.49 -22.35 -18.36
C LEU A 480 -6.84 -22.29 -19.10
N GLU A 481 -7.89 -22.89 -18.52
CA GLU A 481 -9.21 -23.01 -19.14
C GLU A 481 -10.09 -21.77 -18.95
N HIS A 482 -10.17 -21.23 -17.74
CA HIS A 482 -11.17 -20.23 -17.36
C HIS A 482 -10.60 -18.82 -17.10
N CYS A 483 -9.28 -18.66 -17.01
CA CYS A 483 -8.70 -17.34 -16.70
C CYS A 483 -8.81 -16.36 -17.89
N PRO A 484 -9.29 -15.12 -17.67
CA PRO A 484 -9.32 -14.11 -18.72
C PRO A 484 -7.97 -13.41 -18.95
N PHE A 485 -6.97 -13.65 -18.11
CA PHE A 485 -5.68 -12.95 -18.13
C PHE A 485 -4.59 -13.81 -18.79
N GLU A 486 -4.16 -13.43 -20.00
CA GLU A 486 -3.18 -14.21 -20.78
C GLU A 486 -1.78 -14.29 -20.14
N ASN A 487 -1.37 -13.24 -19.42
CA ASN A 487 -0.15 -13.26 -18.61
C ASN A 487 -0.23 -14.28 -17.46
N LEU A 488 -1.42 -14.54 -16.92
CA LEU A 488 -1.60 -15.56 -15.91
C LEU A 488 -1.62 -16.97 -16.54
N LYS A 489 -2.15 -17.14 -17.74
CA LYS A 489 -1.99 -18.41 -18.49
C LYS A 489 -0.51 -18.70 -18.78
N ALA A 490 0.27 -17.69 -19.17
CA ALA A 490 1.72 -17.84 -19.31
C ALA A 490 2.40 -18.26 -17.99
N SER A 491 1.94 -17.73 -16.85
CA SER A 491 2.38 -18.18 -15.52
C SER A 491 2.00 -19.64 -15.24
N ALA A 492 0.80 -20.07 -15.62
CA ALA A 492 0.37 -21.47 -15.50
C ALA A 492 1.23 -22.42 -16.33
N VAL A 493 1.68 -22.00 -17.53
CA VAL A 493 2.68 -22.74 -18.32
C VAL A 493 4.01 -22.87 -17.55
N SER A 494 4.44 -21.81 -16.86
CA SER A 494 5.63 -21.87 -16.00
C SER A 494 5.46 -22.83 -14.81
N TRP A 495 4.26 -22.85 -14.20
CA TRP A 495 3.95 -23.78 -13.10
C TRP A 495 4.03 -25.24 -13.54
N ILE A 496 3.37 -25.61 -14.66
CA ILE A 496 3.45 -26.99 -15.17
C ILE A 496 4.88 -27.34 -15.60
N LYS A 497 5.64 -26.40 -16.16
CA LYS A 497 7.05 -26.60 -16.49
C LYS A 497 7.86 -26.92 -15.22
N GLY A 498 7.67 -26.16 -14.14
CA GLY A 498 8.32 -26.39 -12.85
C GLY A 498 7.98 -27.75 -12.25
N GLU A 499 6.70 -28.09 -12.18
CA GLU A 499 6.22 -29.39 -11.69
C GLU A 499 6.77 -30.56 -12.52
N THR A 500 6.83 -30.41 -13.85
CA THR A 500 7.37 -31.43 -14.76
C THR A 500 8.87 -31.64 -14.51
N ILE A 501 9.65 -30.57 -14.36
CA ILE A 501 11.10 -30.69 -14.10
C ILE A 501 11.35 -31.34 -12.75
N ASP A 502 10.71 -30.86 -11.69
CA ASP A 502 10.89 -31.35 -10.32
C ASP A 502 10.47 -32.81 -10.16
N ALA A 503 9.36 -33.21 -10.77
CA ALA A 503 8.85 -34.58 -10.71
C ALA A 503 9.76 -35.59 -11.43
N ASN A 504 10.53 -35.13 -12.42
CA ASN A 504 11.43 -35.96 -13.23
C ASN A 504 12.93 -35.76 -12.86
N THR A 505 13.21 -35.06 -11.77
CA THR A 505 14.57 -34.95 -11.20
C THR A 505 14.87 -36.24 -10.43
N PRO A 506 16.11 -36.79 -10.43
CA PRO A 506 16.43 -38.01 -9.69
C PRO A 506 16.14 -37.82 -8.19
N LYS A 507 15.17 -38.58 -7.65
CA LYS A 507 14.82 -38.60 -6.22
C LYS A 507 15.19 -39.95 -5.59
N GLU A 508 15.30 -39.98 -4.26
CA GLU A 508 15.52 -41.21 -3.49
C GLU A 508 14.40 -42.24 -3.73
N GLU A 509 14.74 -43.53 -3.73
CA GLU A 509 13.93 -44.65 -4.25
C GLU A 509 12.55 -44.86 -3.57
N ASP A 510 12.27 -44.19 -2.45
CA ASP A 510 11.10 -44.45 -1.59
C ASP A 510 9.89 -43.52 -1.84
N SER A 511 9.95 -42.56 -2.77
CA SER A 511 8.82 -41.66 -3.06
C SER A 511 7.88 -42.21 -4.14
N LEU A 512 6.56 -42.17 -3.90
CA LEU A 512 5.55 -42.47 -4.93
C LEU A 512 5.73 -41.55 -6.16
N PRO A 513 5.56 -42.07 -7.38
CA PRO A 513 5.72 -41.27 -8.58
C PRO A 513 4.63 -40.19 -8.66
N SER A 514 5.07 -38.95 -8.82
CA SER A 514 4.18 -37.80 -9.01
C SER A 514 3.37 -37.94 -10.30
N ILE A 515 2.13 -37.41 -10.34
CA ILE A 515 1.32 -37.38 -11.58
C ILE A 515 2.04 -36.63 -12.71
N PHE A 516 2.88 -35.64 -12.37
CA PHE A 516 3.69 -34.85 -13.29
C PHE A 516 4.90 -35.60 -13.85
N ALA A 517 5.23 -36.79 -13.30
CA ALA A 517 6.20 -37.72 -13.86
C ALA A 517 5.56 -38.73 -14.84
N THR A 518 4.26 -38.60 -15.10
CA THR A 518 3.51 -39.47 -16.01
C THR A 518 2.89 -38.68 -17.18
N PRO A 519 2.49 -39.35 -18.27
CA PRO A 519 1.84 -38.67 -19.39
C PRO A 519 0.48 -38.03 -19.05
N GLN A 520 -0.14 -38.42 -17.93
CA GLN A 520 -1.52 -38.04 -17.58
C GLN A 520 -1.69 -36.52 -17.43
N ALA A 521 -0.77 -35.86 -16.73
CA ALA A 521 -0.84 -34.41 -16.53
C ALA A 521 -0.78 -33.66 -17.87
N LEU A 522 0.14 -34.04 -18.76
CA LEU A 522 0.24 -33.43 -20.09
C LEU A 522 -0.97 -33.72 -20.96
N GLN A 523 -1.53 -34.93 -20.91
CA GLN A 523 -2.74 -35.27 -21.68
C GLN A 523 -3.96 -34.44 -21.25
N ILE A 524 -4.13 -34.22 -19.94
CA ILE A 524 -5.22 -33.40 -19.39
C ILE A 524 -5.05 -31.93 -19.81
N LEU A 525 -3.81 -31.41 -19.77
CA LEU A 525 -3.53 -30.00 -20.02
C LEU A 525 -3.32 -29.65 -21.50
N ALA A 526 -3.01 -30.63 -22.36
CA ALA A 526 -2.66 -30.39 -23.77
C ALA A 526 -3.68 -29.52 -24.54
N PRO A 527 -5.00 -29.73 -24.42
CA PRO A 527 -5.99 -28.91 -25.14
C PRO A 527 -5.93 -27.42 -24.77
N TYR A 528 -5.42 -27.09 -23.59
CA TYR A 528 -5.35 -25.73 -23.08
C TYR A 528 -3.93 -25.15 -23.18
N LEU A 529 -2.88 -25.98 -23.16
CA LEU A 529 -1.49 -25.56 -23.40
C LEU A 529 -1.23 -25.25 -24.87
N TRP A 530 -1.82 -26.05 -25.76
CA TRP A 530 -1.69 -25.94 -27.21
C TRP A 530 -3.09 -26.02 -27.85
N PRO A 531 -3.91 -24.97 -27.70
CA PRO A 531 -5.27 -24.95 -28.23
C PRO A 531 -5.29 -25.01 -29.76
N ASP A 532 -6.36 -25.53 -30.34
CA ASP A 532 -6.57 -25.45 -31.79
C ASP A 532 -6.89 -24.01 -32.21
N ILE A 533 -5.96 -23.40 -32.92
CA ILE A 533 -6.04 -22.02 -33.42
C ILE A 533 -6.15 -21.98 -34.95
N SER A 534 -6.33 -23.12 -35.61
CA SER A 534 -6.46 -23.22 -37.07
C SER A 534 -7.63 -22.41 -37.61
N SER A 535 -8.74 -22.41 -36.87
CA SER A 535 -9.94 -21.64 -37.22
C SER A 535 -9.77 -20.14 -36.98
N THR A 536 -8.97 -19.76 -35.98
CA THR A 536 -8.69 -18.36 -35.62
C THR A 536 -7.81 -17.68 -36.65
N TYR A 537 -6.83 -18.39 -37.20
CA TYR A 537 -5.82 -17.83 -38.11
C TYR A 537 -5.94 -18.37 -39.55
N SER A 538 -7.16 -18.62 -40.03
CA SER A 538 -7.39 -19.02 -41.42
C SER A 538 -7.41 -17.81 -42.36
N PHE A 539 -6.33 -17.62 -43.10
CA PHE A 539 -6.19 -16.58 -44.13
C PHE A 539 -6.55 -17.08 -45.54
N SER A 540 -7.02 -18.33 -45.67
CA SER A 540 -7.35 -18.93 -46.96
C SER A 540 -8.81 -18.67 -47.36
N HIS A 541 -9.04 -18.31 -48.63
CA HIS A 541 -10.39 -18.25 -49.21
C HIS A 541 -10.91 -19.68 -49.45
N SER A 542 -11.62 -20.23 -48.48
CA SER A 542 -12.53 -21.36 -48.71
C SER A 542 -13.97 -20.85 -48.76
N ASP A 543 -14.78 -21.33 -49.71
CA ASP A 543 -16.16 -20.89 -49.98
C ASP A 543 -17.16 -21.04 -48.80
N SER A 544 -16.69 -21.53 -47.65
CA SER A 544 -17.52 -21.97 -46.52
C SER A 544 -17.15 -21.36 -45.16
N THR A 545 -16.07 -20.57 -45.06
CA THR A 545 -15.63 -19.94 -43.80
C THR A 545 -15.38 -18.44 -44.00
N PRO A 546 -15.99 -17.55 -43.20
CA PRO A 546 -15.67 -16.12 -43.27
C PRO A 546 -14.18 -15.92 -42.99
N VAL A 547 -13.50 -15.16 -43.85
CA VAL A 547 -12.10 -14.77 -43.67
C VAL A 547 -12.01 -14.02 -42.34
N ALA A 548 -11.10 -14.44 -41.47
CA ALA A 548 -10.88 -13.73 -40.21
C ALA A 548 -10.44 -12.30 -40.51
N ASP A 549 -11.02 -11.33 -39.80
CA ASP A 549 -10.62 -9.93 -39.92
C ASP A 549 -9.12 -9.81 -39.59
N PRO A 550 -8.26 -9.35 -40.53
CA PRO A 550 -6.82 -9.30 -40.33
C PRO A 550 -6.43 -8.48 -39.10
N GLU A 551 -7.12 -7.37 -38.84
CA GLU A 551 -6.82 -6.49 -37.69
C GLU A 551 -7.20 -7.16 -36.37
N ALA A 552 -8.40 -7.76 -36.29
CA ALA A 552 -8.83 -8.50 -35.10
C ALA A 552 -7.94 -9.73 -34.83
N SER A 553 -7.51 -10.43 -35.88
CA SER A 553 -6.62 -11.59 -35.78
C SER A 553 -5.23 -11.18 -35.30
N TYR A 554 -4.72 -10.06 -35.79
CA TYR A 554 -3.47 -9.49 -35.35
C TYR A 554 -3.51 -9.07 -33.87
N ASN A 555 -4.55 -8.34 -33.47
CA ASN A 555 -4.76 -7.93 -32.08
C ASN A 555 -4.89 -9.13 -31.14
N SER A 556 -5.58 -10.19 -31.58
CA SER A 556 -5.68 -11.47 -30.86
C SER A 556 -4.31 -12.14 -30.70
N LEU A 557 -3.49 -12.16 -31.75
CA LEU A 557 -2.14 -12.73 -31.71
C LEU A 557 -1.26 -12.00 -30.68
N MET A 558 -1.26 -10.67 -30.72
CA MET A 558 -0.45 -9.84 -29.81
C MET A 558 -0.94 -9.94 -28.37
N ALA A 559 -2.26 -9.98 -28.14
CA ALA A 559 -2.82 -10.20 -26.80
C ALA A 559 -2.40 -11.56 -26.20
N ASN A 560 -2.22 -12.58 -27.03
CA ASN A 560 -1.85 -13.94 -26.62
C ASN A 560 -0.34 -14.23 -26.73
N TYR A 561 0.49 -13.26 -27.16
CA TYR A 561 1.91 -13.46 -27.43
C TYR A 561 2.65 -14.13 -26.27
N GLY A 562 2.50 -13.59 -25.05
CA GLY A 562 3.19 -14.10 -23.87
C GLY A 562 2.83 -15.54 -23.53
N PHE A 563 1.56 -15.92 -23.72
CA PHE A 563 1.09 -17.28 -23.52
C PHE A 563 1.64 -18.21 -24.61
N TYR A 564 1.52 -17.85 -25.89
CA TYR A 564 2.03 -18.68 -26.99
C TYR A 564 3.54 -18.89 -26.91
N ALA A 565 4.30 -17.84 -26.62
CA ALA A 565 5.75 -17.93 -26.43
C ALA A 565 6.11 -18.86 -25.26
N ALA A 566 5.39 -18.80 -24.14
CA ALA A 566 5.59 -19.70 -23.01
C ALA A 566 5.29 -21.17 -23.39
N SER A 567 4.16 -21.42 -24.06
CA SER A 567 3.73 -22.76 -24.48
C SER A 567 4.68 -23.40 -25.50
N LEU A 568 5.19 -22.62 -26.46
CA LEU A 568 6.21 -23.06 -27.41
C LEU A 568 7.54 -23.38 -26.71
N ASN A 569 7.99 -22.52 -25.79
CA ASN A 569 9.20 -22.77 -25.00
C ASN A 569 9.07 -24.03 -24.14
N PHE A 570 7.90 -24.27 -23.56
CA PHE A 570 7.65 -25.50 -22.82
C PHE A 570 7.67 -26.73 -23.73
N LEU A 571 7.06 -26.65 -24.92
CA LEU A 571 7.12 -27.71 -25.92
C LEU A 571 8.57 -28.00 -26.35
N LEU A 572 9.38 -26.96 -26.60
CA LEU A 572 10.80 -27.09 -26.92
C LEU A 572 11.59 -27.78 -25.80
N LEU A 573 11.30 -27.47 -24.54
CA LEU A 573 11.90 -28.17 -23.39
C LEU A 573 11.59 -29.67 -23.45
N LEU A 574 10.32 -30.04 -23.68
CA LEU A 574 9.89 -31.44 -23.76
C LEU A 574 10.54 -32.18 -24.93
N LEU A 575 10.68 -31.51 -26.08
CA LEU A 575 11.32 -32.06 -27.28
C LEU A 575 12.84 -32.24 -27.10
N LYS A 576 13.54 -31.25 -26.54
CA LYS A 576 15.01 -31.30 -26.37
C LYS A 576 15.44 -32.20 -25.21
N SER A 577 14.59 -32.37 -24.20
CA SER A 577 14.91 -33.16 -23.00
C SER A 577 14.67 -34.66 -23.21
N THR A 578 15.65 -35.35 -23.78
CA THR A 578 15.58 -36.80 -24.09
C THR A 578 15.22 -37.69 -22.89
N ARG A 579 15.54 -37.25 -21.68
CA ARG A 579 15.18 -37.94 -20.43
C ARG A 579 13.67 -37.99 -20.18
N LEU A 580 12.92 -37.02 -20.69
CA LEU A 580 11.47 -36.90 -20.51
C LEU A 580 10.68 -37.67 -21.58
N HIS A 581 11.30 -38.04 -22.70
CA HIS A 581 10.62 -38.65 -23.85
C HIS A 581 9.87 -39.93 -23.49
N LYS A 582 10.53 -40.87 -22.80
CA LYS A 582 9.93 -42.16 -22.42
C LYS A 582 8.94 -42.02 -21.26
N PRO A 583 9.28 -41.37 -20.13
CA PRO A 583 8.35 -41.28 -18.98
C PRO A 583 7.05 -40.55 -19.33
N LEU A 584 7.13 -39.49 -20.14
CA LEU A 584 5.99 -38.63 -20.47
C LEU A 584 5.35 -38.95 -21.83
N ALA A 585 5.82 -39.98 -22.53
CA ALA A 585 5.33 -40.37 -23.85
C ALA A 585 5.26 -39.21 -24.87
N ILE A 586 6.29 -38.36 -24.90
CA ILE A 586 6.32 -37.11 -25.70
C ILE A 586 6.09 -37.37 -27.20
N GLN A 587 6.58 -38.50 -27.72
CA GLN A 587 6.33 -38.87 -29.11
C GLN A 587 4.82 -39.02 -29.40
N TYR A 588 4.05 -39.61 -28.50
CA TYR A 588 2.60 -39.75 -28.69
C TYR A 588 1.87 -38.40 -28.55
N LEU A 589 2.34 -37.53 -27.65
CA LEU A 589 1.82 -36.19 -27.47
C LEU A 589 1.98 -35.32 -28.73
N VAL A 590 3.12 -35.45 -29.44
CA VAL A 590 3.47 -34.58 -30.57
C VAL A 590 3.15 -35.19 -31.94
N ALA A 591 3.21 -36.52 -32.07
CA ALA A 591 3.08 -37.25 -33.35
C ALA A 591 2.01 -38.35 -33.36
N GLY A 592 1.29 -38.56 -32.25
CA GLY A 592 0.15 -39.48 -32.16
C GLY A 592 -1.16 -38.81 -32.60
N ASP A 593 -2.26 -39.05 -31.88
CA ASP A 593 -3.53 -38.31 -32.04
C ASP A 593 -3.41 -36.82 -31.62
N GLY A 594 -2.25 -36.41 -31.10
CA GLY A 594 -1.94 -35.04 -30.72
C GLY A 594 -1.65 -34.18 -31.93
N GLU A 595 -2.70 -33.60 -32.51
CA GLU A 595 -2.65 -32.69 -33.65
C GLU A 595 -1.89 -31.36 -33.37
N ILE A 596 -1.11 -31.24 -32.29
CA ILE A 596 -0.44 -29.98 -31.84
C ILE A 596 0.32 -29.30 -32.97
N LEU A 597 1.03 -30.06 -33.81
CA LEU A 597 1.76 -29.49 -34.94
C LEU A 597 0.83 -28.87 -35.98
N SER A 598 -0.25 -29.56 -36.33
CA SER A 598 -1.21 -29.11 -37.34
C SER A 598 -2.22 -28.08 -36.82
N THR A 599 -2.56 -28.11 -35.53
CA THR A 599 -3.62 -27.27 -34.95
C THR A 599 -3.10 -26.06 -34.19
N PHE A 600 -1.85 -26.09 -33.74
CA PHE A 600 -1.25 -25.00 -32.98
C PHE A 600 0.02 -24.45 -33.65
N VAL A 601 1.04 -25.27 -33.87
CA VAL A 601 2.37 -24.78 -34.31
C VAL A 601 2.34 -24.22 -35.73
N ARG A 602 1.80 -24.97 -36.70
CA ARG A 602 1.74 -24.55 -38.11
C ARG A 602 0.82 -23.35 -38.33
N PRO A 603 -0.43 -23.32 -37.81
CA PRO A 603 -1.28 -22.13 -37.96
C PRO A 603 -0.64 -20.88 -37.37
N LEU A 604 0.06 -21.00 -36.24
CA LEU A 604 0.79 -19.89 -35.63
C LEU A 604 1.95 -19.42 -36.52
N HIS A 605 2.73 -20.34 -37.08
CA HIS A 605 3.82 -20.02 -38.01
C HIS A 605 3.28 -19.31 -39.27
N GLU A 606 2.17 -19.79 -39.84
CA GLU A 606 1.51 -19.17 -40.98
C GLU A 606 0.99 -17.76 -40.65
N ALA A 607 0.37 -17.58 -39.49
CA ALA A 607 -0.12 -16.27 -39.03
C ALA A 607 1.01 -15.26 -38.87
N VAL A 608 2.10 -15.64 -38.19
CA VAL A 608 3.27 -14.78 -38.02
C VAL A 608 3.88 -14.42 -39.38
N GLY A 609 3.99 -15.40 -40.29
CA GLY A 609 4.46 -15.15 -41.66
C GLY A 609 3.57 -14.18 -42.42
N HIS A 610 2.26 -14.29 -42.29
CA HIS A 610 1.29 -13.38 -42.92
C HIS A 610 1.44 -11.95 -42.39
N PHE A 611 1.46 -11.75 -41.07
CA PHE A 611 1.57 -10.41 -40.48
C PHE A 611 2.94 -9.77 -40.72
N GLU A 612 4.04 -10.53 -40.72
CA GLU A 612 5.35 -10.02 -41.14
C GLU A 612 5.36 -9.50 -42.57
N THR A 613 4.56 -10.10 -43.48
CA THR A 613 4.46 -9.60 -44.86
C THR A 613 3.60 -8.36 -44.98
N LEU A 614 2.52 -8.25 -44.19
CA LEU A 614 1.66 -7.07 -44.16
C LEU A 614 2.39 -5.85 -43.60
N ASP A 615 3.11 -6.01 -42.49
CA ASP A 615 3.85 -4.93 -41.84
C ASP A 615 4.99 -4.38 -42.73
N LYS A 616 5.63 -5.26 -43.52
CA LYS A 616 6.60 -4.87 -44.56
C LYS A 616 5.97 -4.15 -45.75
N LEU A 617 4.68 -4.35 -46.01
CA LEU A 617 3.94 -3.72 -47.11
C LEU A 617 3.37 -2.35 -46.72
N GLU A 618 3.05 -2.13 -45.44
CA GLU A 618 2.44 -0.88 -44.96
C GLU A 618 3.44 0.24 -44.65
N GLY A 619 4.73 -0.06 -44.44
CA GLY A 619 5.83 0.91 -44.50
C GLY A 619 5.86 1.99 -43.40
N GLU A 620 6.88 1.93 -42.55
CA GLU A 620 7.41 3.02 -41.70
C GLU A 620 6.65 3.45 -40.42
N THR A 621 5.77 2.63 -39.82
CA THR A 621 5.22 2.94 -38.48
C THR A 621 5.16 1.79 -37.47
N GLY A 622 5.74 0.63 -37.75
CA GLY A 622 5.83 -0.45 -36.76
C GLY A 622 6.76 -0.05 -35.60
N GLU A 623 6.24 0.03 -34.37
CA GLU A 623 7.07 0.17 -33.17
C GLU A 623 8.08 -1.00 -33.14
N ASP A 624 9.38 -0.72 -33.04
CA ASP A 624 10.47 -1.73 -33.13
C ASP A 624 10.26 -2.98 -32.25
N GLY A 625 9.48 -2.88 -31.17
CA GLY A 625 9.11 -3.99 -30.29
C GLY A 625 8.20 -5.04 -30.93
N VAL A 626 7.27 -4.62 -31.79
CA VAL A 626 6.29 -5.50 -32.45
C VAL A 626 6.96 -6.47 -33.42
N VAL A 627 7.89 -5.96 -34.23
CA VAL A 627 8.66 -6.76 -35.18
C VAL A 627 9.52 -7.80 -34.45
N MET A 628 10.02 -7.45 -33.25
CA MET A 628 10.77 -8.36 -32.41
C MET A 628 9.89 -9.50 -31.86
N GLU A 629 8.68 -9.21 -31.41
CA GLU A 629 7.74 -10.22 -30.88
C GLU A 629 7.35 -11.26 -31.93
N LEU A 630 6.96 -10.82 -33.13
CA LEU A 630 6.67 -11.70 -34.26
C LEU A 630 7.91 -12.54 -34.64
N GLY A 631 9.09 -11.92 -34.70
CA GLY A 631 10.34 -12.61 -34.98
C GLY A 631 10.68 -13.70 -33.96
N ILE A 632 10.38 -13.48 -32.67
CA ILE A 632 10.55 -14.49 -31.61
C ILE A 632 9.59 -15.66 -31.82
N LEU A 633 8.30 -15.41 -32.08
CA LEU A 633 7.34 -16.49 -32.31
C LEU A 633 7.73 -17.35 -33.52
N LYS A 634 8.17 -16.72 -34.61
CA LYS A 634 8.66 -17.42 -35.80
C LYS A 634 9.86 -18.31 -35.50
N MET A 635 10.84 -17.77 -34.78
CA MET A 635 12.02 -18.53 -34.37
C MET A 635 11.63 -19.76 -33.54
N LEU A 636 10.69 -19.60 -32.61
CA LEU A 636 10.22 -20.69 -31.76
C LEU A 636 9.47 -21.77 -32.53
N THR A 637 8.57 -21.39 -33.45
CA THR A 637 7.82 -22.37 -34.28
C THR A 637 8.75 -23.13 -35.23
N ASP A 638 9.69 -22.43 -35.89
CA ASP A 638 10.73 -23.05 -36.73
C ASP A 638 11.58 -24.06 -35.94
N GLU A 639 11.97 -23.70 -34.72
CA GLU A 639 12.79 -24.57 -33.87
C GLU A 639 12.02 -25.81 -33.43
N VAL A 640 10.73 -25.68 -33.10
CA VAL A 640 9.86 -26.81 -32.76
C VAL A 640 9.78 -27.78 -33.94
N GLU A 641 9.50 -27.31 -35.15
CA GLU A 641 9.44 -28.16 -36.33
C GLU A 641 10.77 -28.85 -36.63
N SER A 642 11.88 -28.09 -36.53
CA SER A 642 13.21 -28.65 -36.74
C SER A 642 13.53 -29.76 -35.74
N GLU A 643 13.13 -29.62 -34.49
CA GLU A 643 13.43 -30.62 -33.47
C GLU A 643 12.57 -31.88 -33.66
N VAL A 644 11.28 -31.73 -34.02
CA VAL A 644 10.43 -32.89 -34.39
C VAL A 644 11.02 -33.66 -35.56
N LYS A 645 11.50 -32.96 -36.60
CA LYS A 645 12.17 -33.57 -37.76
C LYS A 645 13.44 -34.31 -37.34
N LYS A 646 14.26 -33.72 -36.46
CA LYS A 646 15.49 -34.37 -35.93
C LYS A 646 15.20 -35.64 -35.14
N GLN A 647 14.13 -35.66 -34.36
CA GLN A 647 13.74 -36.85 -33.58
C GLN A 647 13.12 -37.95 -34.45
N GLY A 648 12.82 -37.67 -35.73
CA GLY A 648 12.19 -38.63 -36.64
C GLY A 648 10.72 -38.88 -36.33
N TRP A 649 10.05 -37.91 -35.69
CA TRP A 649 8.65 -38.01 -35.28
C TRP A 649 7.69 -37.34 -36.26
N ALA A 650 8.18 -36.73 -37.33
CA ALA A 650 7.34 -36.26 -38.41
C ALA A 650 6.59 -37.44 -39.06
N ALA A 651 5.30 -37.26 -39.36
CA ALA A 651 4.49 -38.28 -40.01
C ALA A 651 5.15 -38.74 -41.32
N ALA A 652 5.13 -40.05 -41.58
CA ALA A 652 5.79 -40.72 -42.70
C ALA A 652 5.32 -40.29 -44.11
N GLY A 653 4.47 -39.26 -44.23
CA GLY A 653 4.01 -38.65 -45.48
C GLY A 653 4.80 -37.42 -45.95
N GLU A 654 5.68 -36.83 -45.12
CA GLU A 654 6.30 -35.52 -45.41
C GLU A 654 7.82 -35.56 -45.70
N LEU A 655 8.42 -36.75 -45.86
CA LEU A 655 9.81 -36.89 -46.36
C LEU A 655 9.93 -36.69 -47.89
N ALA A 656 8.86 -36.26 -48.56
CA ALA A 656 8.80 -36.04 -50.00
C ALA A 656 8.01 -34.77 -50.37
N SER A 657 8.54 -33.61 -49.98
CA SER A 657 8.23 -32.33 -50.63
C SER A 657 9.44 -31.42 -50.60
#